data_AF-A0A128FFI7-F1
#
_entry.id   AF-A0A128FFI7-F1
#
_cell.length_a   1.000
_cell.length_b   1.000
_cell.length_c   1.000
_cell.angle_alpha   90.00
_cell.angle_beta   90.00
_cell.angle_gamma   90.00
#
_symmetry.space_group_name_H-M   'P 1'
#
loop_
_entity.id
_entity.type
_entity.pdbx_description
1 polymer ?
#
loop_
_entity_poly.entity_id
_entity_poly.type
_entity_poly.pdbx_seq_one_letter_code
_entity_poly.pdbx_strand_id
1 'polypeptide(L)'
;MGKHRQCWPFIASLMAICASGLHAEMIASDQTGEALLELLQRDYKPQKTLNYGNAREKMFSEIDNENGQVKLVYTGVYFPTTTIPNHNIVNTEHTWPQSKFKGSRDRSMMKSDLHHLYPTFSKVNAERGSKPFAEIPDNQTKKWWVNDNGVSAIPTQNIDFYSESTTGKFEPREDHKGNVARAMAYLYTVYDLPPGSERWFENQLDTLYKWHQLDPVDDKELKRTMAIADIQGTVNPYVVDETLFGRALMGAMSANGIQPNTDMTPLVPLNETFGVWSGEVKLKITTWNLEHMMSRERFQEWATFCGRDDVNWDDNVAKSKGKPRHLTYCNAHSGLNWPANTKQQSLPLRTIEAFEQKVAALQERAIELDSDVYAFQEVSDAEAIESILPKNEYVVMFEAVDGVPMQVGYAVRKSLAKNASYSLVESVSVCRKEDRVILENPASCKPSAYRTRPGLELTLGVNGEMVKILNVHLKSSCRSDPVSQPRTGASERNIEGCQMLRDQIPALEAWIDQRATNGEMFILLGDFNRDFVKEFRNKMTARLDGSKPSDPILPNTQIGSVFHELNDNSPEGAKLHLEWQKIDGEYKYDCPSKEGYVEKVYSCHRGIDHIIVGDSLFTSLTDSPEKIYAKGADYGRGAYCGDQARPSDHCPVTVELSMPNAAK
;
A
#
# COMPACT_ATOMS: atom_id res chain seq x y z
N MET A 1 -28.77 4.89 70.24
CA MET A 1 -29.61 4.91 69.01
C MET A 1 -29.35 6.25 68.34
N GLY A 2 -28.82 6.41 67.14
CA GLY A 2 -28.35 5.49 66.12
C GLY A 2 -27.91 6.36 64.93
N LYS A 3 -26.68 6.13 64.47
CA LYS A 3 -26.11 6.38 63.14
C LYS A 3 -25.75 7.83 62.74
N HIS A 4 -24.45 8.09 62.88
CA HIS A 4 -23.62 9.00 62.12
C HIS A 4 -23.88 8.96 60.60
N ARG A 5 -23.83 10.13 59.96
CA ARG A 5 -23.37 10.29 58.58
C ARG A 5 -22.36 11.43 58.52
N GLN A 6 -21.09 11.08 58.41
CA GLN A 6 -20.02 11.95 57.92
C GLN A 6 -20.26 12.21 56.44
N CYS A 7 -20.33 13.48 56.04
CA CYS A 7 -20.17 13.89 54.64
C CYS A 7 -18.68 14.09 54.39
N TRP A 8 -18.10 13.25 53.54
CA TRP A 8 -16.77 13.46 52.96
C TRP A 8 -16.87 14.43 51.77
N PRO A 9 -15.85 15.26 51.51
CA PRO A 9 -15.79 16.03 50.28
C PRO A 9 -15.49 15.09 49.11
N PHE A 10 -16.37 15.07 48.11
CA PHE A 10 -16.09 14.44 46.82
C PHE A 10 -15.03 15.27 46.10
N ILE A 11 -13.80 14.76 46.03
CA ILE A 11 -12.81 15.19 45.03
C ILE A 11 -13.26 14.54 43.72
N ALA A 12 -13.79 15.35 42.81
CA ALA A 12 -14.00 14.95 41.43
C ALA A 12 -12.64 14.97 40.71
N SER A 13 -11.97 13.82 40.65
CA SER A 13 -10.87 13.63 39.69
C SER A 13 -11.48 13.52 38.29
N LEU A 14 -11.30 14.56 37.47
CA LEU A 14 -11.49 14.49 36.03
C LEU A 14 -10.63 13.34 35.48
N MET A 15 -11.26 12.33 34.87
CA MET A 15 -10.59 11.51 33.87
C MET A 15 -10.34 12.40 32.65
N ALA A 16 -9.09 12.84 32.48
CA ALA A 16 -8.60 13.27 31.19
C ALA A 16 -8.51 12.01 30.31
N ILE A 17 -9.48 11.83 29.42
CA ILE A 17 -9.34 10.92 28.30
C ILE A 17 -8.44 11.66 27.30
N CYS A 18 -7.13 11.44 27.40
CA CYS A 18 -6.25 11.66 26.28
C CYS A 18 -6.65 10.65 25.20
N ALA A 19 -7.21 11.14 24.10
CA ALA A 19 -7.27 10.39 22.85
C ALA A 19 -5.84 10.36 22.26
N SER A 20 -5.01 9.48 22.79
CA SER A 20 -3.74 9.09 22.17
C SER A 20 -4.08 8.17 21.00
N GLY A 21 -3.54 8.47 19.81
CA GLY A 21 -3.55 7.51 18.71
C GLY A 21 -2.98 6.18 19.17
N LEU A 22 -3.69 5.08 18.91
CA LEU A 22 -3.26 3.72 19.22
C LEU A 22 -2.08 3.35 18.31
N HIS A 23 -0.87 3.76 18.68
CA HIS A 23 0.32 2.96 18.42
C HIS A 23 0.32 1.82 19.43
N ALA A 24 0.49 0.59 18.96
CA ALA A 24 0.75 -0.55 19.82
C ALA A 24 2.04 -0.34 20.61
N GLU A 25 1.94 0.04 21.88
CA GLU A 25 3.06 0.05 22.80
C GLU A 25 3.57 -1.39 22.97
N MET A 26 4.87 -1.63 22.74
CA MET A 26 5.46 -2.97 22.92
C MET A 26 5.27 -3.44 24.36
N ILE A 27 4.69 -4.61 24.53
CA ILE A 27 4.40 -5.18 25.85
C ILE A 27 5.72 -5.62 26.47
N ALA A 28 6.02 -5.05 27.65
CA ALA A 28 7.19 -5.35 28.47
C ALA A 28 8.48 -5.40 27.64
N SER A 29 8.77 -4.32 26.90
CA SER A 29 9.84 -4.22 25.88
C SER A 29 11.23 -4.67 26.34
N ASP A 30 11.49 -4.66 27.64
CA ASP A 30 12.72 -5.10 28.31
C ASP A 30 12.80 -6.62 28.55
N GLN A 31 11.71 -7.37 28.32
CA GLN A 31 11.63 -8.81 28.58
C GLN A 31 11.58 -9.63 27.29
N THR A 32 12.10 -10.85 27.37
CA THR A 32 12.07 -11.89 26.32
C THR A 32 12.00 -13.27 26.97
N GLY A 33 11.70 -14.30 26.16
CA GLY A 33 11.66 -15.70 26.59
C GLY A 33 10.73 -15.93 27.77
N GLU A 34 11.17 -16.76 28.71
CA GLU A 34 10.36 -17.24 29.84
C GLU A 34 9.78 -16.10 30.70
N ALA A 35 10.58 -15.07 31.01
CA ALA A 35 10.10 -13.95 31.84
C ALA A 35 8.94 -13.20 31.18
N LEU A 36 9.02 -13.01 29.86
CA LEU A 36 7.94 -12.40 29.08
C LEU A 36 6.73 -13.34 29.00
N LEU A 37 6.94 -14.65 28.83
CA LEU A 37 5.85 -15.64 28.84
C LEU A 37 5.09 -15.65 30.17
N GLU A 38 5.80 -15.65 31.31
CA GLU A 38 5.19 -15.58 32.65
C GLU A 38 4.37 -14.30 32.83
N LEU A 39 4.88 -13.16 32.34
CA LEU A 39 4.14 -11.88 32.38
C LEU A 39 2.88 -11.95 31.53
N LEU A 40 2.99 -12.43 30.28
CA LEU A 40 1.87 -12.55 29.38
C LEU A 40 0.80 -13.50 29.94
N GLN A 41 1.23 -14.62 30.54
CA GLN A 41 0.33 -15.57 31.18
C GLN A 41 -0.44 -14.95 32.34
N ARG A 42 0.23 -14.14 33.16
CA ARG A 42 -0.39 -13.45 34.30
C ARG A 42 -1.39 -12.38 33.88
N ASP A 43 -1.02 -11.56 32.88
CA ASP A 43 -1.72 -10.31 32.60
C ASP A 43 -2.76 -10.42 31.48
N TYR A 44 -2.64 -11.40 30.57
CA TYR A 44 -3.51 -11.52 29.39
C TYR A 44 -4.46 -12.72 29.43
N LYS A 45 -4.45 -13.53 30.50
CA LYS A 45 -5.46 -14.56 30.72
C LYS A 45 -6.85 -13.93 30.91
N PRO A 46 -7.93 -14.46 30.28
CA PRO A 46 -9.25 -13.84 30.34
C PRO A 46 -9.74 -13.61 31.77
N GLN A 47 -10.13 -12.36 32.06
CA GLN A 47 -10.66 -11.95 33.37
C GLN A 47 -12.13 -12.36 33.54
N LYS A 48 -12.86 -12.50 32.45
CA LYS A 48 -14.26 -12.95 32.41
C LYS A 48 -14.38 -14.17 31.52
N THR A 49 -15.01 -15.22 32.04
CA THR A 49 -15.25 -16.46 31.29
C THR A 49 -16.72 -16.55 30.89
N LEU A 50 -16.98 -16.74 29.60
CA LEU A 50 -18.30 -17.07 29.10
C LEU A 50 -18.55 -18.58 29.19
N ASN A 51 -19.82 -18.99 29.30
CA ASN A 51 -20.16 -20.36 28.93
C ASN A 51 -20.04 -20.52 27.40
N TYR A 52 -19.87 -21.76 26.93
CA TYR A 52 -19.62 -22.04 25.52
C TYR A 52 -20.77 -21.62 24.59
N GLY A 53 -22.02 -21.65 25.05
CA GLY A 53 -23.17 -21.17 24.27
C GLY A 53 -23.09 -19.66 24.03
N ASN A 54 -22.86 -18.90 25.08
CA ASN A 54 -22.78 -17.43 25.01
C ASN A 54 -21.57 -16.96 24.20
N ALA A 55 -20.43 -17.66 24.28
CA ALA A 55 -19.27 -17.36 23.44
C ALA A 55 -19.62 -17.52 21.94
N ARG A 56 -20.27 -18.63 21.58
CA ARG A 56 -20.71 -18.85 20.19
C ARG A 56 -21.73 -17.82 19.74
N GLU A 57 -22.65 -17.44 20.62
CA GLU A 57 -23.63 -16.39 20.32
C GLU A 57 -22.90 -15.08 19.98
N LYS A 58 -22.01 -14.61 20.87
CA LYS A 58 -21.18 -13.41 20.62
C LYS A 58 -20.36 -13.50 19.33
N MET A 59 -19.74 -14.64 19.06
CA MET A 59 -18.97 -14.87 17.83
C MET A 59 -19.87 -14.72 16.58
N PHE A 60 -21.00 -15.43 16.53
CA PHE A 60 -21.85 -15.50 15.34
C PHE A 60 -22.78 -14.31 15.13
N SER A 61 -23.19 -13.60 16.19
CA SER A 61 -24.17 -12.52 16.08
C SER A 61 -23.58 -11.12 16.20
N GLU A 62 -22.34 -10.98 16.66
CA GLU A 62 -21.77 -9.68 17.04
C GLU A 62 -20.33 -9.50 16.54
N ILE A 63 -19.39 -10.34 17.00
CA ILE A 63 -17.96 -10.12 16.77
C ILE A 63 -17.57 -10.37 15.32
N ASP A 64 -17.97 -11.51 14.76
CA ASP A 64 -17.62 -11.91 13.39
C ASP A 64 -18.77 -11.64 12.39
N ASN A 65 -19.85 -11.00 12.86
CA ASN A 65 -21.05 -10.74 12.06
C ASN A 65 -21.00 -9.37 11.39
N GLU A 66 -20.89 -9.38 10.07
CA GLU A 66 -20.89 -8.19 9.23
C GLU A 66 -22.21 -8.18 8.44
N ASN A 67 -23.11 -7.26 8.79
CA ASN A 67 -24.38 -7.04 8.09
C ASN A 67 -25.25 -8.31 7.94
N GLY A 68 -25.30 -9.15 8.97
CA GLY A 68 -26.11 -10.38 8.98
C GLY A 68 -25.45 -11.56 8.30
N GLN A 69 -24.12 -11.54 8.11
CA GLN A 69 -23.34 -12.63 7.55
C GLN A 69 -22.01 -12.80 8.31
N VAL A 70 -21.45 -14.01 8.29
CA VAL A 70 -20.12 -14.31 8.88
C VAL A 70 -19.19 -14.89 7.82
N LYS A 71 -17.92 -14.48 7.78
CA LYS A 71 -16.90 -15.08 6.90
C LYS A 71 -16.43 -16.42 7.49
N LEU A 72 -16.49 -17.49 6.71
CA LEU A 72 -16.05 -18.84 7.10
C LEU A 72 -14.57 -19.02 6.82
N VAL A 73 -13.74 -19.05 7.86
CA VAL A 73 -12.29 -18.73 7.78
C VAL A 73 -11.47 -19.65 6.88
N TYR A 74 -11.82 -20.94 6.75
CA TYR A 74 -11.08 -21.88 5.89
C TYR A 74 -11.58 -21.93 4.44
N THR A 75 -12.58 -21.12 4.07
CA THR A 75 -13.14 -21.13 2.71
C THR A 75 -13.39 -19.75 2.14
N GLY A 76 -13.34 -18.70 2.97
CA GLY A 76 -13.65 -17.32 2.58
C GLY A 76 -15.12 -17.04 2.27
N VAL A 77 -16.01 -18.05 2.37
CA VAL A 77 -17.43 -17.91 2.08
C VAL A 77 -18.13 -17.09 3.15
N TYR A 78 -18.96 -16.13 2.75
CA TYR A 78 -19.86 -15.42 3.66
C TYR A 78 -21.16 -16.19 3.83
N PHE A 79 -21.45 -16.62 5.07
CA PHE A 79 -22.66 -17.36 5.41
C PHE A 79 -23.69 -16.43 6.07
N PRO A 80 -24.92 -16.28 5.52
CA PRO A 80 -25.96 -15.46 6.13
C PRO A 80 -26.44 -16.05 7.46
N THR A 81 -26.31 -15.30 8.55
CA THR A 81 -26.86 -15.65 9.86
C THR A 81 -26.87 -14.43 10.77
N THR A 82 -27.76 -14.40 11.75
CA THR A 82 -27.79 -13.41 12.85
C THR A 82 -27.80 -14.09 14.22
N THR A 83 -27.78 -15.42 14.24
CA THR A 83 -27.80 -16.27 15.44
C THR A 83 -26.86 -17.45 15.24
N ILE A 84 -26.75 -18.33 16.24
CA ILE A 84 -25.94 -19.56 16.10
C ILE A 84 -26.56 -20.45 15.01
N PRO A 85 -25.85 -20.71 13.89
CA PRO A 85 -26.39 -21.51 12.79
C PRO A 85 -26.47 -23.01 13.15
N ASN A 86 -27.17 -23.78 12.32
CA ASN A 86 -27.21 -25.23 12.44
C ASN A 86 -25.79 -25.82 12.34
N HIS A 87 -25.34 -26.50 13.41
CA HIS A 87 -23.99 -27.05 13.55
C HIS A 87 -23.63 -28.11 12.49
N ASN A 88 -24.61 -28.70 11.82
CA ASN A 88 -24.39 -29.61 10.70
C ASN A 88 -23.98 -28.89 9.40
N ILE A 89 -24.13 -27.56 9.35
CA ILE A 89 -23.78 -26.72 8.18
C ILE A 89 -22.57 -25.85 8.54
N VAL A 90 -22.71 -24.97 9.53
CA VAL A 90 -21.65 -24.09 10.01
C VAL A 90 -21.35 -24.44 11.46
N ASN A 91 -20.08 -24.67 11.75
CA ASN A 91 -19.61 -25.04 13.07
C ASN A 91 -18.64 -23.97 13.62
N THR A 92 -18.32 -24.08 14.90
CA THR A 92 -17.27 -23.28 15.54
C THR A 92 -15.95 -24.03 15.41
N GLU A 93 -14.99 -23.43 14.71
CA GLU A 93 -13.60 -23.86 14.70
C GLU A 93 -12.97 -23.56 16.05
N HIS A 94 -12.26 -24.53 16.62
CA HIS A 94 -11.34 -24.30 17.72
C HIS A 94 -9.92 -24.35 17.16
N THR A 95 -9.31 -23.20 16.86
CA THR A 95 -7.98 -23.15 16.22
C THR A 95 -6.95 -23.93 17.02
N TRP A 96 -7.02 -23.94 18.35
CA TRP A 96 -6.42 -24.99 19.17
C TRP A 96 -7.44 -26.12 19.41
N PRO A 97 -7.21 -27.36 18.94
CA PRO A 97 -8.24 -28.40 19.02
C PRO A 97 -8.62 -28.77 20.46
N GLN A 98 -9.92 -28.93 20.75
CA GLN A 98 -10.40 -29.34 22.08
C GLN A 98 -9.77 -30.65 22.60
N SER A 99 -9.38 -31.56 21.71
CA SER A 99 -8.69 -32.80 22.09
C SER A 99 -7.30 -32.55 22.69
N LYS A 100 -6.67 -31.42 22.36
CA LYS A 100 -5.33 -30.99 22.80
C LYS A 100 -5.35 -30.14 24.07
N PHE A 101 -6.52 -29.89 24.67
CA PHE A 101 -6.61 -29.27 26.00
C PHE A 101 -7.59 -29.96 26.96
N LYS A 102 -8.09 -31.15 26.62
CA LYS A 102 -9.07 -31.90 27.44
C LYS A 102 -8.60 -32.16 28.88
N GLY A 103 -7.29 -32.26 29.11
CA GLY A 103 -6.68 -32.47 30.42
C GLY A 103 -6.28 -31.19 31.16
N SER A 104 -6.47 -30.00 30.57
CA SER A 104 -6.15 -28.73 31.21
C SER A 104 -7.08 -28.44 32.38
N ARG A 105 -6.56 -27.79 33.42
CA ARG A 105 -7.35 -27.24 34.54
C ARG A 105 -8.26 -26.10 34.09
N ASP A 106 -7.87 -25.39 33.02
CA ASP A 106 -8.62 -24.27 32.45
C ASP A 106 -9.51 -24.68 31.27
N ARG A 107 -9.79 -25.98 31.10
CA ARG A 107 -10.51 -26.53 29.94
C ARG A 107 -11.80 -25.78 29.61
N SER A 108 -12.59 -25.39 30.62
CA SER A 108 -13.85 -24.67 30.38
C SER A 108 -13.61 -23.26 29.84
N MET A 109 -12.56 -22.58 30.29
CA MET A 109 -12.15 -21.25 29.81
C MET A 109 -11.60 -21.36 28.39
N MET A 110 -10.63 -22.25 28.17
CA MET A 110 -10.07 -22.50 26.84
C MET A 110 -11.15 -22.86 25.83
N LYS A 111 -12.18 -23.62 26.22
CA LYS A 111 -13.26 -24.00 25.30
C LYS A 111 -14.11 -22.81 24.84
N SER A 112 -14.24 -21.76 25.65
CA SER A 112 -15.09 -20.60 25.38
C SER A 112 -14.33 -19.31 25.09
N ASP A 113 -13.00 -19.34 25.05
CA ASP A 113 -12.17 -18.18 24.75
C ASP A 113 -12.29 -17.77 23.27
N LEU A 114 -12.92 -16.63 23.00
CA LEU A 114 -13.20 -16.12 21.66
C LEU A 114 -11.95 -15.85 20.80
N HIS A 115 -10.76 -15.68 21.39
CA HIS A 115 -9.53 -15.37 20.64
C HIS A 115 -9.04 -16.52 19.73
N HIS A 116 -9.58 -17.73 19.89
CA HIS A 116 -9.27 -18.89 19.04
C HIS A 116 -10.51 -19.61 18.48
N LEU A 117 -11.69 -19.01 18.63
CA LEU A 117 -12.94 -19.52 18.05
C LEU A 117 -13.22 -18.80 16.74
N TYR A 118 -13.53 -19.54 15.67
CA TYR A 118 -13.88 -18.93 14.37
C TYR A 118 -15.07 -19.61 13.68
N PRO A 119 -15.88 -18.91 12.88
CA PRO A 119 -16.88 -19.51 12.00
C PRO A 119 -16.25 -20.36 10.89
N THR A 120 -16.73 -21.59 10.67
CA THR A 120 -16.26 -22.44 9.57
C THR A 120 -17.33 -23.42 9.10
N PHE A 121 -17.23 -23.94 7.89
CA PHE A 121 -18.11 -25.04 7.46
C PHE A 121 -17.87 -26.30 8.31
N SER A 122 -18.95 -27.00 8.68
CA SER A 122 -18.90 -28.20 9.52
C SER A 122 -18.04 -29.32 8.89
N LYS A 123 -18.14 -29.49 7.56
CA LYS A 123 -17.33 -30.46 6.81
C LYS A 123 -15.84 -30.11 6.79
N VAL A 124 -15.49 -28.83 6.63
CA VAL A 124 -14.09 -28.36 6.59
C VAL A 124 -13.47 -28.46 7.98
N ASN A 125 -14.23 -28.11 9.03
CA ASN A 125 -13.84 -28.32 10.43
C ASN A 125 -13.59 -29.82 10.72
N ALA A 126 -14.46 -30.70 10.25
CA ALA A 126 -14.26 -32.14 10.38
C ALA A 126 -13.00 -32.64 9.65
N GLU A 127 -12.68 -32.09 8.49
CA GLU A 127 -11.45 -32.40 7.75
C GLU A 127 -10.19 -31.87 8.46
N ARG A 128 -10.25 -30.66 9.01
CA ARG A 128 -9.19 -30.06 9.82
C ARG A 128 -8.95 -30.88 11.08
N GLY A 129 -10.01 -31.27 11.77
CA GLY A 129 -10.00 -32.15 12.94
C GLY A 129 -9.04 -31.67 14.03
N SER A 130 -7.97 -32.44 14.26
CA SER A 130 -6.87 -32.04 15.15
C SER A 130 -5.51 -32.16 14.48
N LYS A 131 -5.46 -32.01 13.15
CA LYS A 131 -4.22 -32.03 12.39
C LYS A 131 -3.37 -30.80 12.79
N PRO A 132 -2.04 -30.96 12.98
CA PRO A 132 -1.16 -29.80 13.11
C PRO A 132 -1.22 -28.95 11.84
N PHE A 133 -1.01 -27.65 12.03
CA PHE A 133 -0.87 -26.74 10.92
C PHE A 133 0.52 -26.88 10.29
N ALA A 134 0.59 -26.80 8.96
CA ALA A 134 1.82 -26.86 8.20
C ALA A 134 1.63 -26.20 6.85
N GLU A 135 2.71 -25.69 6.27
CA GLU A 135 2.78 -25.45 4.82
C GLU A 135 2.80 -26.81 4.10
N ILE A 136 1.86 -27.03 3.18
CA ILE A 136 1.65 -28.25 2.43
C ILE A 136 1.98 -27.95 0.97
N PRO A 137 3.00 -28.59 0.38
CA PRO A 137 3.23 -28.44 -1.06
C PRO A 137 2.03 -28.91 -1.88
N ASP A 138 1.61 -28.15 -2.89
CA ASP A 138 0.40 -28.41 -3.69
C ASP A 138 0.32 -29.85 -4.22
N ASN A 139 1.46 -30.41 -4.61
CA ASN A 139 1.56 -31.77 -5.15
C ASN A 139 1.36 -32.88 -4.09
N GLN A 140 1.40 -32.52 -2.80
CA GLN A 140 1.12 -33.40 -1.67
C GLN A 140 -0.32 -33.27 -1.19
N THR A 141 -0.99 -32.17 -1.52
CA THR A 141 -2.37 -31.87 -1.11
C THR A 141 -3.35 -32.91 -1.64
N LYS A 142 -4.21 -33.40 -0.75
CA LYS A 142 -5.22 -34.43 -1.05
C LYS A 142 -6.60 -33.87 -1.23
N LYS A 143 -6.90 -32.77 -0.52
CA LYS A 143 -8.15 -32.03 -0.65
C LYS A 143 -7.90 -30.55 -0.51
N TRP A 144 -8.56 -29.80 -1.38
CA TRP A 144 -8.60 -28.35 -1.46
C TRP A 144 -10.02 -27.88 -1.10
N TRP A 145 -10.14 -26.85 -0.28
CA TRP A 145 -11.41 -26.35 0.22
C TRP A 145 -11.59 -24.85 -0.03
N VAL A 146 -12.58 -24.49 -0.84
CA VAL A 146 -13.06 -23.10 -1.03
C VAL A 146 -14.57 -22.96 -0.76
N ASN A 147 -15.23 -24.07 -0.44
CA ASN A 147 -16.63 -24.17 -0.04
C ASN A 147 -16.85 -25.46 0.75
N ASP A 148 -18.09 -25.90 0.95
CA ASP A 148 -18.42 -27.12 1.72
C ASP A 148 -18.21 -28.43 0.93
N ASN A 149 -17.66 -28.38 -0.29
CA ASN A 149 -17.37 -29.52 -1.15
C ASN A 149 -15.89 -29.47 -1.58
N GLY A 150 -15.04 -30.21 -0.86
CA GLY A 150 -13.61 -30.28 -1.17
C GLY A 150 -13.33 -31.00 -2.49
N VAL A 151 -12.29 -30.55 -3.20
CA VAL A 151 -11.83 -31.11 -4.48
C VAL A 151 -10.43 -31.72 -4.34
N SER A 152 -10.12 -32.76 -5.11
CA SER A 152 -8.81 -33.43 -5.06
C SER A 152 -7.85 -33.02 -6.18
N ALA A 153 -8.33 -32.34 -7.21
CA ALA A 153 -7.47 -31.76 -8.23
C ALA A 153 -6.87 -30.44 -7.73
N ILE A 154 -5.61 -30.18 -8.09
CA ILE A 154 -4.94 -28.91 -7.79
C ILE A 154 -5.71 -27.78 -8.51
N PRO A 155 -6.16 -26.74 -7.79
CA PRO A 155 -6.79 -25.57 -8.38
C PRO A 155 -5.87 -24.90 -9.41
N THR A 156 -6.43 -24.48 -10.54
CA THR A 156 -5.67 -23.85 -11.63
C THR A 156 -5.65 -22.32 -11.54
N GLN A 157 -6.44 -21.74 -10.65
CA GLN A 157 -6.55 -20.30 -10.38
C GLN A 157 -6.86 -20.10 -8.90
N ASN A 158 -6.42 -18.96 -8.36
CA ASN A 158 -6.71 -18.54 -6.97
C ASN A 158 -6.39 -19.63 -5.94
N ILE A 159 -5.26 -20.31 -6.09
CA ILE A 159 -4.84 -21.42 -5.23
C ILE A 159 -4.78 -21.00 -3.76
N ASP A 160 -4.30 -19.77 -3.52
CA ASP A 160 -4.23 -19.10 -2.21
C ASP A 160 -5.60 -18.93 -1.50
N PHE A 161 -6.73 -19.08 -2.23
CA PHE A 161 -8.07 -19.00 -1.66
C PHE A 161 -8.58 -20.34 -1.10
N TYR A 162 -7.79 -21.39 -1.24
CA TYR A 162 -8.14 -22.72 -0.76
C TYR A 162 -7.43 -23.02 0.55
N SER A 163 -8.11 -23.69 1.46
CA SER A 163 -7.42 -24.45 2.51
C SER A 163 -7.04 -25.82 2.00
N GLU A 164 -5.89 -26.30 2.43
CA GLU A 164 -5.30 -27.55 1.97
C GLU A 164 -5.29 -28.60 3.07
N SER A 165 -5.50 -29.84 2.67
CA SER A 165 -5.51 -30.96 3.61
C SER A 165 -4.77 -32.16 3.03
N THR A 166 -3.93 -32.75 3.87
CA THR A 166 -3.42 -34.11 3.71
C THR A 166 -4.04 -35.03 4.77
N THR A 167 -3.62 -36.30 4.79
CA THR A 167 -4.02 -37.23 5.86
C THR A 167 -3.60 -36.74 7.26
N GLY A 168 -2.50 -35.97 7.37
CA GLY A 168 -1.88 -35.65 8.67
C GLY A 168 -1.66 -34.16 8.94
N LYS A 169 -1.90 -33.27 7.97
CA LYS A 169 -1.63 -31.82 8.08
C LYS A 169 -2.79 -31.04 7.47
N PHE A 170 -2.99 -29.83 7.97
CA PHE A 170 -3.95 -28.87 7.43
C PHE A 170 -3.28 -27.52 7.24
N GLU A 171 -3.63 -26.83 6.17
CA GLU A 171 -3.16 -25.50 5.84
C GLU A 171 -4.39 -24.62 5.64
N PRO A 172 -4.54 -23.53 6.41
CA PRO A 172 -5.61 -22.58 6.18
C PRO A 172 -5.31 -21.79 4.89
N ARG A 173 -6.28 -21.01 4.43
CA ARG A 173 -6.06 -20.04 3.34
C ARG A 173 -4.94 -19.06 3.70
N GLU A 174 -4.27 -18.51 2.69
CA GLU A 174 -3.19 -17.55 2.90
C GLU A 174 -3.62 -16.36 3.78
N ASP A 175 -4.84 -15.85 3.56
CA ASP A 175 -5.46 -14.73 4.28
C ASP A 175 -5.91 -15.05 5.72
N HIS A 176 -5.50 -16.19 6.27
CA HIS A 176 -5.83 -16.59 7.65
C HIS A 176 -4.65 -17.25 8.40
N LYS A 177 -3.49 -17.39 7.74
CA LYS A 177 -2.31 -18.09 8.29
C LYS A 177 -1.77 -17.40 9.55
N GLY A 178 -1.73 -16.07 9.56
CA GLY A 178 -1.31 -15.22 10.66
C GLY A 178 -2.28 -15.22 11.83
N ASN A 179 -3.60 -15.20 11.55
CA ASN A 179 -4.60 -15.34 12.60
C ASN A 179 -4.47 -16.67 13.33
N VAL A 180 -4.23 -17.75 12.58
CA VAL A 180 -3.97 -19.08 13.17
C VAL A 180 -2.72 -19.03 14.04
N ALA A 181 -1.64 -18.45 13.55
CA ALA A 181 -0.38 -18.32 14.30
C ALA A 181 -0.59 -17.59 15.63
N ARG A 182 -1.20 -16.40 15.61
CA ARG A 182 -1.41 -15.57 16.80
C ARG A 182 -2.42 -16.15 17.77
N ALA A 183 -3.46 -16.84 17.29
CA ALA A 183 -4.41 -17.56 18.16
C ALA A 183 -3.76 -18.77 18.87
N MET A 184 -2.90 -19.50 18.16
CA MET A 184 -2.17 -20.64 18.72
C MET A 184 -1.10 -20.19 19.72
N ALA A 185 -0.33 -19.15 19.38
CA ALA A 185 0.65 -18.51 20.26
C ALA A 185 0.01 -18.02 21.57
N TYR A 186 -1.13 -17.31 21.46
CA TYR A 186 -1.88 -16.83 22.61
C TYR A 186 -2.30 -17.96 23.56
N LEU A 187 -2.93 -19.02 23.04
CA LEU A 187 -3.36 -20.13 23.89
C LEU A 187 -2.19 -20.90 24.52
N TYR A 188 -1.07 -21.03 23.80
CA TYR A 188 0.15 -21.62 24.34
C TYR A 188 0.69 -20.80 25.51
N THR A 189 0.63 -19.47 25.41
CA THR A 189 1.20 -18.57 26.42
C THR A 189 0.30 -18.38 27.65
N VAL A 190 -1.03 -18.23 27.48
CA VAL A 190 -1.88 -17.79 28.61
C VAL A 190 -2.52 -18.92 29.43
N TYR A 191 -2.43 -20.17 28.97
CA TYR A 191 -3.08 -21.31 29.60
C TYR A 191 -2.12 -22.42 29.99
N ASP A 192 -2.45 -23.09 31.09
CA ASP A 192 -1.76 -24.32 31.48
C ASP A 192 -2.19 -25.46 30.54
N LEU A 193 -1.21 -26.03 29.83
CA LEU A 193 -1.43 -27.10 28.87
C LEU A 193 -1.27 -28.48 29.52
N PRO A 194 -2.06 -29.50 29.11
CA PRO A 194 -1.85 -30.86 29.60
C PRO A 194 -0.62 -31.49 28.93
N PRO A 195 0.02 -32.49 29.59
CA PRO A 195 1.22 -33.14 29.08
C PRO A 195 1.12 -33.58 27.61
N GLY A 196 2.15 -33.26 26.83
CA GLY A 196 2.25 -33.59 25.40
C GLY A 196 1.60 -32.59 24.44
N SER A 197 0.88 -31.58 24.94
CA SER A 197 0.27 -30.54 24.09
C SER A 197 1.29 -29.48 23.67
N GLU A 198 2.24 -29.15 24.56
CA GLU A 198 3.38 -28.26 24.28
C GLU A 198 4.18 -28.76 23.09
N ARG A 199 4.70 -30.00 23.15
CA ARG A 199 5.43 -30.62 22.04
C ARG A 199 4.63 -30.69 20.74
N TRP A 200 3.31 -30.82 20.81
CA TRP A 200 2.46 -30.80 19.62
C TRP A 200 2.40 -29.40 18.99
N PHE A 201 2.42 -28.33 19.79
CA PHE A 201 2.53 -26.95 19.33
C PHE A 201 3.95 -26.60 18.85
N GLU A 202 4.99 -26.97 19.58
CA GLU A 202 6.38 -26.66 19.22
C GLU A 202 6.77 -27.22 17.84
N ASN A 203 6.26 -28.41 17.47
CA ASN A 203 6.51 -29.00 16.15
C ASN A 203 5.95 -28.18 14.96
N GLN A 204 5.07 -27.22 15.21
CA GLN A 204 4.50 -26.31 14.20
C GLN A 204 4.94 -24.86 14.43
N LEU A 205 5.72 -24.58 15.48
CA LEU A 205 6.09 -23.22 15.88
C LEU A 205 6.84 -22.46 14.79
N ASP A 206 7.80 -23.10 14.10
CA ASP A 206 8.53 -22.47 12.99
C ASP A 206 7.61 -22.09 11.83
N THR A 207 6.64 -22.94 11.51
CA THR A 207 5.64 -22.64 10.47
C THR A 207 4.76 -21.49 10.91
N LEU A 208 4.26 -21.53 12.15
CA LEU A 208 3.40 -20.48 12.69
C LEU A 208 4.14 -19.14 12.78
N TYR A 209 5.43 -19.13 13.11
CA TYR A 209 6.23 -17.91 13.10
C TYR A 209 6.39 -17.35 11.68
N LYS A 210 6.67 -18.19 10.68
CA LYS A 210 6.71 -17.76 9.28
C LYS A 210 5.36 -17.21 8.82
N TRP A 211 4.27 -17.87 9.17
CA TRP A 211 2.91 -17.41 8.87
C TRP A 211 2.58 -16.08 9.54
N HIS A 212 2.97 -15.90 10.81
CA HIS A 212 2.87 -14.61 11.51
C HIS A 212 3.64 -13.50 10.79
N GLN A 213 4.76 -13.80 10.14
CA GLN A 213 5.54 -12.83 9.36
C GLN A 213 4.94 -12.55 7.98
N LEU A 214 4.33 -13.55 7.34
CA LEU A 214 3.77 -13.47 5.98
C LEU A 214 2.35 -12.89 5.94
N ASP A 215 1.56 -13.13 6.99
CA ASP A 215 0.20 -12.62 7.20
C ASP A 215 0.18 -11.80 8.51
N PRO A 216 0.60 -10.52 8.48
CA PRO A 216 0.65 -9.65 9.66
C PRO A 216 -0.75 -9.36 10.21
N VAL A 217 -0.83 -8.69 11.36
CA VAL A 217 -2.12 -8.29 11.95
C VAL A 217 -2.78 -7.27 11.03
N ASP A 218 -4.05 -7.51 10.69
CA ASP A 218 -4.87 -6.56 9.94
C ASP A 218 -5.90 -5.86 10.85
N ASP A 219 -6.56 -4.83 10.30
CA ASP A 219 -7.58 -4.07 11.00
C ASP A 219 -8.73 -4.94 11.53
N LYS A 220 -9.06 -6.03 10.82
CA LYS A 220 -10.16 -6.91 11.19
C LYS A 220 -9.81 -7.71 12.43
N GLU A 221 -8.59 -8.25 12.49
CA GLU A 221 -8.08 -8.94 13.66
C GLU A 221 -7.87 -8.00 14.85
N LEU A 222 -7.40 -6.78 14.63
CA LEU A 222 -7.28 -5.76 15.68
C LEU A 222 -8.66 -5.38 16.25
N LYS A 223 -9.65 -5.13 15.39
CA LYS A 223 -11.04 -4.87 15.83
C LYS A 223 -11.62 -6.05 16.58
N ARG A 224 -11.36 -7.27 16.10
CA ARG A 224 -11.82 -8.51 16.72
C ARG A 224 -11.23 -8.68 18.12
N THR A 225 -9.92 -8.49 18.30
CA THR A 225 -9.27 -8.64 19.62
C THR A 225 -9.78 -7.61 20.63
N MET A 226 -10.05 -6.37 20.18
CA MET A 226 -10.63 -5.32 21.03
C MET A 226 -12.09 -5.65 21.42
N ALA A 227 -12.92 -6.09 20.47
CA ALA A 227 -14.30 -6.50 20.77
C ALA A 227 -14.35 -7.70 21.74
N ILE A 228 -13.40 -8.63 21.62
CA ILE A 228 -13.27 -9.73 22.58
C ILE A 228 -12.82 -9.21 23.95
N ALA A 229 -11.91 -8.24 24.01
CA ALA A 229 -11.47 -7.64 25.26
C ALA A 229 -12.62 -6.96 26.02
N ASP A 230 -13.57 -6.31 25.33
CA ASP A 230 -14.76 -5.74 25.96
C ASP A 230 -15.62 -6.82 26.67
N ILE A 231 -15.59 -8.05 26.17
CA ILE A 231 -16.37 -9.18 26.67
C ILE A 231 -15.62 -9.99 27.73
N GLN A 232 -14.36 -10.36 27.44
CA GLN A 232 -13.52 -11.27 28.23
C GLN A 232 -12.51 -10.55 29.14
N GLY A 233 -12.31 -9.25 28.94
CA GLY A 233 -11.43 -8.39 29.74
C GLY A 233 -9.98 -8.32 29.28
N THR A 234 -9.57 -9.10 28.28
CA THR A 234 -8.19 -9.12 27.76
C THR A 234 -8.15 -9.20 26.23
N VAL A 235 -7.18 -8.52 25.63
CA VAL A 235 -6.81 -8.68 24.22
C VAL A 235 -5.93 -9.91 24.04
N ASN A 236 -5.84 -10.43 22.82
CA ASN A 236 -4.74 -11.29 22.41
C ASN A 236 -3.46 -10.42 22.29
N PRO A 237 -2.45 -10.60 23.17
CA PRO A 237 -1.24 -9.78 23.17
C PRO A 237 -0.45 -9.92 21.86
N TYR A 238 -0.47 -11.09 21.20
CA TYR A 238 0.22 -11.29 19.92
C TYR A 238 -0.43 -10.56 18.74
N VAL A 239 -1.66 -10.07 18.90
CA VAL A 239 -2.37 -9.22 17.91
C VAL A 239 -2.06 -7.75 18.15
N VAL A 240 -1.98 -7.32 19.41
CA VAL A 240 -1.65 -5.92 19.73
C VAL A 240 -0.15 -5.66 19.76
N ASP A 241 0.70 -6.68 19.89
CA ASP A 241 2.16 -6.58 19.78
C ASP A 241 2.70 -7.79 19.00
N GLU A 242 2.88 -7.62 17.69
CA GLU A 242 3.41 -8.66 16.81
C GLU A 242 4.85 -9.09 17.19
N THR A 243 5.59 -8.29 17.94
CA THR A 243 6.98 -8.62 18.31
C THR A 243 7.04 -9.77 19.32
N LEU A 244 5.96 -10.00 20.06
CA LEU A 244 5.88 -11.03 21.09
C LEU A 244 6.09 -12.43 20.53
N PHE A 245 5.71 -12.70 19.27
CA PHE A 245 5.93 -14.03 18.69
C PHE A 245 7.42 -14.39 18.70
N GLY A 246 8.26 -13.47 18.21
CA GLY A 246 9.71 -13.64 18.22
C GLY A 246 10.30 -13.52 19.64
N ARG A 247 9.88 -12.50 20.40
CA ARG A 247 10.46 -12.20 21.71
C ARG A 247 10.12 -13.23 22.78
N ALA A 248 8.89 -13.77 22.78
CA ALA A 248 8.42 -14.69 23.80
C ALA A 248 8.63 -16.16 23.39
N LEU A 249 8.31 -16.54 22.15
CA LEU A 249 8.27 -17.96 21.76
C LEU A 249 9.53 -18.47 21.05
N MET A 250 10.24 -17.61 20.30
CA MET A 250 11.45 -18.04 19.56
C MET A 250 12.75 -17.93 20.38
N GLY A 251 12.70 -17.29 21.56
CA GLY A 251 13.82 -17.22 22.50
C GLY A 251 14.99 -16.33 22.05
N ALA A 252 14.91 -15.03 22.39
CA ALA A 252 15.96 -13.99 22.36
C ALA A 252 16.71 -13.71 21.03
N MET A 253 16.41 -12.56 20.41
CA MET A 253 17.47 -11.70 19.85
C MET A 253 17.95 -10.76 20.97
N SER A 254 19.23 -10.88 21.35
CA SER A 254 19.87 -10.13 22.45
C SER A 254 19.77 -8.61 22.30
N ALA A 255 19.46 -7.92 23.40
CA ALA A 255 19.47 -6.47 23.61
C ALA A 255 20.87 -5.81 23.59
N ASN A 256 21.86 -6.44 22.95
CA ASN A 256 23.18 -5.89 22.64
C ASN A 256 23.85 -6.84 21.62
N GLY A 257 24.17 -6.34 20.42
CA GLY A 257 24.96 -7.05 19.41
C GLY A 257 24.18 -7.49 18.17
N ILE A 258 23.84 -6.53 17.30
CA ILE A 258 23.63 -6.79 15.88
C ILE A 258 24.55 -5.85 15.11
N GLN A 259 25.49 -6.43 14.40
CA GLN A 259 26.18 -5.76 13.31
C GLN A 259 26.63 -6.82 12.26
N PRO A 260 27.31 -6.44 11.17
CA PRO A 260 27.57 -7.18 9.91
C PRO A 260 28.60 -8.31 9.71
N ASN A 261 28.32 -9.63 9.51
CA ASN A 261 29.42 -10.54 9.04
C ASN A 261 29.09 -10.93 7.62
N THR A 262 29.45 -9.98 6.78
CA THR A 262 30.19 -10.19 5.55
C THR A 262 31.01 -11.49 5.55
N ASP A 263 30.82 -12.23 4.46
CA ASP A 263 31.52 -13.44 4.00
C ASP A 263 31.29 -14.78 4.71
N MET A 264 30.12 -15.38 4.44
CA MET A 264 30.16 -16.63 3.68
C MET A 264 30.20 -16.29 2.19
N THR A 265 31.38 -16.36 1.59
CA THR A 265 31.50 -17.19 0.39
C THR A 265 32.79 -18.01 0.45
N PRO A 266 32.72 -19.35 0.39
CA PRO A 266 31.65 -20.27 0.79
C PRO A 266 32.15 -21.18 1.93
N LEU A 267 31.70 -20.96 3.17
CA LEU A 267 32.34 -21.41 4.43
C LEU A 267 33.86 -21.13 4.50
N VAL A 268 34.31 -20.06 5.18
CA VAL A 268 35.34 -20.09 6.26
C VAL A 268 35.18 -18.81 7.15
N PRO A 269 35.86 -18.68 8.30
CA PRO A 269 35.28 -18.62 9.65
C PRO A 269 34.93 -17.21 10.19
N LEU A 270 33.97 -17.20 11.14
CA LEU A 270 33.56 -16.08 11.99
C LEU A 270 34.74 -15.45 12.75
N ASN A 271 35.26 -14.33 12.24
CA ASN A 271 35.97 -13.36 13.05
C ASN A 271 36.06 -11.97 12.37
N GLU A 272 34.93 -11.29 12.15
CA GLU A 272 34.96 -9.82 12.12
C GLU A 272 33.93 -9.24 13.09
N THR A 273 34.46 -8.41 13.97
CA THR A 273 33.75 -7.61 14.96
C THR A 273 32.86 -6.60 14.26
N PHE A 274 31.58 -6.89 14.36
CA PHE A 274 30.42 -6.03 14.29
C PHE A 274 30.58 -4.69 15.00
N GLY A 275 31.12 -3.71 14.27
CA GLY A 275 31.42 -2.38 14.78
C GLY A 275 30.19 -1.47 14.80
N VAL A 276 29.47 -1.41 15.93
CA VAL A 276 28.70 -0.24 16.42
C VAL A 276 28.24 0.75 15.32
N TRP A 277 27.00 0.61 14.82
CA TRP A 277 26.43 1.50 13.79
C TRP A 277 26.23 2.93 14.34
N SER A 278 26.63 3.94 13.56
CA SER A 278 26.62 5.37 13.94
C SER A 278 25.72 6.19 12.99
N GLY A 279 24.44 6.41 13.33
CA GLY A 279 23.63 7.57 12.88
C GLY A 279 23.10 7.61 11.44
N GLU A 280 21.82 8.01 11.30
CA GLU A 280 21.03 8.37 10.09
C GLU A 280 20.30 7.22 9.35
N VAL A 281 18.96 7.23 9.44
CA VAL A 281 18.06 6.46 8.57
C VAL A 281 17.72 7.31 7.35
N LYS A 282 17.99 6.79 6.14
CA LYS A 282 17.59 7.44 4.88
C LYS A 282 16.34 6.78 4.33
N LEU A 283 15.28 7.56 4.11
CA LEU A 283 14.07 7.13 3.42
C LEU A 283 14.20 7.44 1.93
N LYS A 284 14.09 6.42 1.06
CA LYS A 284 14.23 6.57 -0.38
C LYS A 284 12.90 6.43 -1.09
N ILE A 285 12.44 7.51 -1.73
CA ILE A 285 11.12 7.57 -2.38
C ILE A 285 11.31 7.88 -3.86
N THR A 286 10.74 7.05 -4.74
CA THR A 286 10.77 7.26 -6.19
C THR A 286 9.38 7.59 -6.72
N THR A 287 9.26 8.66 -7.51
CA THR A 287 8.11 8.88 -8.39
C THR A 287 8.41 8.37 -9.80
N TRP A 288 7.45 7.64 -10.40
CA TRP A 288 7.70 6.90 -11.63
C TRP A 288 6.44 6.72 -12.50
N ASN A 289 6.35 7.48 -13.59
CA ASN A 289 5.36 7.23 -14.63
C ASN A 289 5.83 6.03 -15.50
N LEU A 290 4.98 5.01 -15.62
CA LEU A 290 5.31 3.76 -16.33
C LEU A 290 4.83 3.72 -17.78
N GLU A 291 4.39 4.85 -18.35
CA GLU A 291 3.91 4.98 -19.73
C GLU A 291 2.83 3.95 -20.04
N HIS A 292 1.58 4.20 -19.63
CA HIS A 292 0.43 3.32 -19.88
C HIS A 292 0.64 1.82 -19.53
N MET A 293 1.29 1.52 -18.41
CA MET A 293 1.54 0.15 -17.96
C MET A 293 0.25 -0.54 -17.50
N MET A 294 0.16 -1.85 -17.73
CA MET A 294 -1.04 -2.65 -17.45
C MET A 294 -0.67 -4.10 -17.19
N SER A 295 -1.56 -4.89 -16.56
CA SER A 295 -1.33 -6.33 -16.44
C SER A 295 -1.21 -6.98 -17.81
N ARG A 296 -0.58 -8.15 -17.88
CA ARG A 296 -0.47 -8.91 -19.11
C ARG A 296 -1.84 -9.23 -19.73
N GLU A 297 -2.83 -9.57 -18.90
CA GLU A 297 -4.21 -9.82 -19.35
C GLU A 297 -4.82 -8.54 -19.96
N ARG A 298 -4.68 -7.41 -19.27
CA ARG A 298 -5.17 -6.11 -19.76
C ARG A 298 -4.48 -5.69 -21.07
N PHE A 299 -3.19 -5.98 -21.20
CA PHE A 299 -2.44 -5.74 -22.44
C PHE A 299 -2.99 -6.58 -23.60
N GLN A 300 -3.32 -7.85 -23.37
CA GLN A 300 -3.94 -8.71 -24.38
C GLN A 300 -5.31 -8.18 -24.81
N GLU A 301 -6.13 -7.73 -23.85
CA GLU A 301 -7.42 -7.09 -24.13
C GLU A 301 -7.25 -5.83 -25.00
N TRP A 302 -6.35 -4.94 -24.59
CA TRP A 302 -6.04 -3.71 -25.33
C TRP A 302 -5.53 -3.99 -26.74
N ALA A 303 -4.53 -4.87 -26.87
CA ALA A 303 -3.94 -5.22 -28.16
C ALA A 303 -4.96 -5.90 -29.09
N THR A 304 -5.83 -6.75 -28.56
CA THR A 304 -6.91 -7.40 -29.33
C THR A 304 -7.90 -6.38 -29.86
N PHE A 305 -8.32 -5.42 -29.04
CA PHE A 305 -9.28 -4.41 -29.46
C PHE A 305 -8.69 -3.40 -30.44
N CYS A 306 -7.52 -2.85 -30.10
CA CYS A 306 -6.85 -1.79 -30.85
C CYS A 306 -6.19 -2.29 -32.14
N GLY A 307 -5.76 -3.55 -32.17
CA GLY A 307 -5.12 -4.20 -33.30
C GLY A 307 -6.07 -4.70 -34.39
N ARG A 308 -7.39 -4.61 -34.21
CA ARG A 308 -8.36 -4.97 -35.26
C ARG A 308 -8.11 -4.15 -36.52
N ASP A 309 -8.27 -4.77 -37.69
CA ASP A 309 -8.07 -4.09 -38.99
C ASP A 309 -8.94 -2.83 -39.15
N ASP A 310 -10.14 -2.82 -38.55
CA ASP A 310 -11.07 -1.69 -38.62
C ASP A 310 -10.85 -0.61 -37.55
N VAL A 311 -9.87 -0.80 -36.66
CA VAL A 311 -9.39 0.19 -35.67
C VAL A 311 -7.98 0.65 -36.01
N ASN A 312 -7.09 -0.29 -36.34
CA ASN A 312 -5.70 -0.06 -36.76
C ASN A 312 -4.94 0.92 -35.85
N TRP A 313 -5.04 0.72 -34.54
CA TRP A 313 -4.37 1.52 -33.51
C TRP A 313 -4.75 3.02 -33.49
N ASP A 314 -5.79 3.44 -34.22
CA ASP A 314 -6.29 4.81 -34.23
C ASP A 314 -7.31 5.01 -33.09
N ASP A 315 -6.97 5.88 -32.12
CA ASP A 315 -7.83 6.12 -30.95
C ASP A 315 -9.17 6.81 -31.29
N ASN A 316 -9.22 7.64 -32.33
CA ASN A 316 -10.46 8.28 -32.76
C ASN A 316 -11.41 7.26 -33.39
N VAL A 317 -10.86 6.38 -34.24
CA VAL A 317 -11.63 5.26 -34.80
C VAL A 317 -12.07 4.31 -33.69
N ALA A 318 -11.16 3.96 -32.77
CA ALA A 318 -11.46 3.12 -31.62
C ALA A 318 -12.64 3.64 -30.79
N LYS A 319 -12.67 4.94 -30.48
CA LYS A 319 -13.80 5.59 -29.80
C LYS A 319 -15.11 5.43 -30.55
N SER A 320 -15.11 5.66 -31.87
CA SER A 320 -16.30 5.47 -32.72
C SER A 320 -16.80 4.02 -32.75
N LYS A 321 -15.90 3.06 -32.50
CA LYS A 321 -16.16 1.62 -32.48
C LYS A 321 -16.45 1.07 -31.08
N GLY A 322 -16.70 1.94 -30.10
CA GLY A 322 -17.10 1.54 -28.75
C GLY A 322 -15.95 1.02 -27.89
N LYS A 323 -14.76 1.61 -27.98
CA LYS A 323 -13.62 1.28 -27.10
C LYS A 323 -14.05 1.24 -25.62
N PRO A 324 -13.82 0.11 -24.91
CA PRO A 324 -14.07 0.04 -23.48
C PRO A 324 -13.33 1.16 -22.73
N ARG A 325 -14.00 1.75 -21.73
CA ARG A 325 -13.50 2.94 -21.03
C ARG A 325 -12.26 2.70 -20.18
N HIS A 326 -12.12 1.49 -19.66
CA HIS A 326 -10.98 1.08 -18.84
C HIS A 326 -9.70 0.87 -19.67
N LEU A 327 -9.80 0.72 -20.99
CA LEU A 327 -8.64 0.60 -21.85
C LEU A 327 -8.01 1.98 -22.11
N THR A 328 -6.68 2.04 -22.14
CA THR A 328 -5.95 3.25 -22.55
C THR A 328 -6.16 3.57 -24.04
N TYR A 329 -5.55 4.65 -24.53
CA TYR A 329 -5.64 5.06 -25.92
C TYR A 329 -5.02 4.03 -26.86
N CYS A 330 -5.59 3.81 -28.04
CA CYS A 330 -5.03 2.81 -28.97
C CYS A 330 -3.68 3.21 -29.57
N ASN A 331 -3.32 4.50 -29.51
CA ASN A 331 -2.02 5.01 -29.98
C ASN A 331 -0.99 5.22 -28.85
N ALA A 332 -1.32 4.83 -27.61
CA ALA A 332 -0.47 4.94 -26.41
C ALA A 332 0.94 4.42 -26.66
N HIS A 333 1.06 3.19 -27.17
CA HIS A 333 2.34 2.51 -27.35
C HIS A 333 2.82 2.47 -28.81
N SER A 334 2.69 3.60 -29.51
CA SER A 334 3.07 3.73 -30.92
C SER A 334 4.59 3.76 -31.17
N GLY A 335 5.41 3.75 -30.11
CA GLY A 335 6.86 3.81 -30.20
C GLY A 335 7.41 5.20 -30.56
N LEU A 336 6.58 6.24 -30.57
CA LEU A 336 7.03 7.60 -30.88
C LEU A 336 7.83 8.18 -29.70
N ASN A 337 9.03 8.67 -29.99
CA ASN A 337 9.83 9.38 -29.00
C ASN A 337 9.37 10.83 -28.84
N TRP A 338 9.41 11.34 -27.61
CA TRP A 338 9.17 12.75 -27.36
C TRP A 338 10.35 13.60 -27.87
N PRO A 339 10.11 14.80 -28.44
CA PRO A 339 8.84 15.28 -28.95
C PRO A 339 8.38 14.42 -30.12
N ALA A 340 7.11 13.98 -30.08
CA ALA A 340 6.54 13.02 -31.02
C ALA A 340 6.85 13.40 -32.46
N ASN A 341 7.68 12.59 -33.13
CA ASN A 341 8.02 12.77 -34.53
C ASN A 341 8.22 11.41 -35.19
N THR A 342 7.87 11.31 -36.47
CA THR A 342 7.91 10.03 -37.21
C THR A 342 9.33 9.56 -37.52
N LYS A 343 10.35 10.38 -37.25
CA LYS A 343 11.75 10.06 -37.51
C LYS A 343 12.37 9.32 -36.32
N GLN A 344 11.98 9.65 -35.10
CA GLN A 344 12.54 9.10 -33.87
C GLN A 344 11.56 8.08 -33.26
N GLN A 345 11.86 6.80 -33.41
CA GLN A 345 10.97 5.73 -32.93
C GLN A 345 11.75 4.63 -32.21
N SER A 346 11.17 4.17 -31.10
CA SER A 346 11.43 2.85 -30.51
C SER A 346 10.48 1.81 -31.12
N LEU A 347 10.60 0.55 -30.72
CA LEU A 347 9.63 -0.48 -31.10
C LEU A 347 8.24 -0.13 -30.53
N PRO A 348 7.16 -0.16 -31.34
CA PRO A 348 5.79 -0.07 -30.84
C PRO A 348 5.42 -1.32 -30.01
N LEU A 349 4.76 -1.14 -28.87
CA LEU A 349 4.28 -2.27 -28.07
C LEU A 349 2.95 -2.77 -28.62
N ARG A 350 3.02 -3.69 -29.58
CA ARG A 350 1.84 -4.31 -30.20
C ARG A 350 1.76 -5.82 -30.02
N THR A 351 2.83 -6.43 -29.52
CA THR A 351 2.95 -7.87 -29.30
C THR A 351 3.29 -8.17 -27.84
N ILE A 352 2.97 -9.37 -27.38
CA ILE A 352 3.35 -9.83 -26.04
C ILE A 352 4.87 -9.84 -25.87
N GLU A 353 5.62 -10.23 -26.89
CA GLU A 353 7.08 -10.23 -26.84
C GLU A 353 7.65 -8.83 -26.56
N ALA A 354 7.15 -7.80 -27.25
CA ALA A 354 7.57 -6.42 -27.00
C ALA A 354 7.15 -5.94 -25.59
N PHE A 355 5.95 -6.33 -25.14
CA PHE A 355 5.48 -6.01 -23.79
C PHE A 355 6.38 -6.62 -22.70
N GLU A 356 6.77 -7.90 -22.84
CA GLU A 356 7.67 -8.55 -21.90
C GLU A 356 9.08 -7.92 -21.90
N GLN A 357 9.56 -7.39 -23.05
CA GLN A 357 10.80 -6.60 -23.09
C GLN A 357 10.69 -5.32 -22.26
N LYS A 358 9.55 -4.61 -22.34
CA LYS A 358 9.28 -3.45 -21.48
C LYS A 358 9.27 -3.85 -20.00
N VAL A 359 8.57 -4.93 -19.63
CA VAL A 359 8.52 -5.42 -18.25
C VAL A 359 9.93 -5.71 -17.71
N ALA A 360 10.75 -6.45 -18.47
CA ALA A 360 12.10 -6.80 -18.06
C ALA A 360 12.99 -5.56 -17.83
N ALA A 361 12.91 -4.57 -18.71
CA ALA A 361 13.67 -3.33 -18.56
C ALA A 361 13.19 -2.46 -17.38
N LEU A 362 11.89 -2.50 -17.06
CA LEU A 362 11.36 -1.87 -15.84
C LEU A 362 11.82 -2.61 -14.58
N GLN A 363 11.86 -3.95 -14.58
CA GLN A 363 12.38 -4.74 -13.46
C GLN A 363 13.85 -4.45 -13.18
N GLU A 364 14.69 -4.41 -14.22
CA GLU A 364 16.12 -4.06 -14.10
C GLU A 364 16.28 -2.67 -13.47
N ARG A 365 15.50 -1.70 -13.95
CA ARG A 365 15.52 -0.35 -13.38
C ARG A 365 15.04 -0.31 -11.94
N ALA A 366 14.02 -1.09 -11.56
CA ALA A 366 13.55 -1.15 -10.19
C ALA A 366 14.62 -1.70 -9.22
N ILE A 367 15.44 -2.67 -9.67
CA ILE A 367 16.58 -3.18 -8.91
C ILE A 367 17.64 -2.09 -8.70
N GLU A 368 17.97 -1.32 -9.74
CA GLU A 368 18.94 -0.22 -9.63
C GLU A 368 18.44 0.92 -8.74
N LEU A 369 17.14 1.23 -8.84
CA LEU A 369 16.50 2.30 -8.07
C LEU A 369 16.33 1.94 -6.60
N ASP A 370 16.17 0.66 -6.25
CA ASP A 370 16.12 0.13 -4.88
C ASP A 370 15.52 1.12 -3.86
N SER A 371 14.27 1.52 -4.07
CA SER A 371 13.59 2.54 -3.26
C SER A 371 12.70 1.90 -2.21
N ASP A 372 12.53 2.56 -1.07
CA ASP A 372 11.63 2.08 -0.02
C ASP A 372 10.16 2.30 -0.37
N VAL A 373 9.89 3.37 -1.12
CA VAL A 373 8.57 3.71 -1.64
C VAL A 373 8.67 4.04 -3.12
N TYR A 374 7.85 3.40 -3.93
CA TYR A 374 7.59 3.80 -5.32
C TYR A 374 6.19 4.37 -5.42
N ALA A 375 6.07 5.52 -6.06
CA ALA A 375 4.83 6.18 -6.40
C ALA A 375 4.67 6.15 -7.92
N PHE A 376 3.74 5.34 -8.40
CA PHE A 376 3.56 5.08 -9.82
C PHE A 376 2.47 5.94 -10.43
N GLN A 377 2.67 6.34 -11.68
CA GLN A 377 1.65 6.96 -12.53
C GLN A 377 1.47 6.14 -13.81
N GLU A 378 0.31 6.32 -14.44
CA GLU A 378 -0.08 5.63 -15.68
C GLU A 378 -0.15 4.10 -15.60
N VAL A 379 -0.55 3.59 -14.45
CA VAL A 379 -0.82 2.17 -14.23
C VAL A 379 -2.30 1.87 -14.38
N SER A 380 -2.63 0.73 -14.99
CA SER A 380 -4.03 0.37 -15.27
C SER A 380 -4.66 -0.49 -14.16
N ASP A 381 -3.82 -1.20 -13.40
CA ASP A 381 -4.23 -2.17 -12.37
C ASP A 381 -3.04 -2.48 -11.43
N ALA A 382 -3.32 -3.09 -10.29
CA ALA A 382 -2.31 -3.44 -9.29
C ALA A 382 -1.28 -4.45 -9.82
N GLU A 383 -1.72 -5.43 -10.60
CA GLU A 383 -0.86 -6.48 -11.15
C GLU A 383 0.19 -5.92 -12.13
N ALA A 384 -0.11 -4.81 -12.81
CA ALA A 384 0.87 -4.04 -13.57
C ALA A 384 2.08 -3.63 -12.72
N ILE A 385 1.85 -3.14 -11.50
CA ILE A 385 2.90 -2.75 -10.55
C ILE A 385 3.63 -3.99 -10.03
N GLU A 386 2.88 -5.02 -9.64
CA GLU A 386 3.45 -6.28 -9.14
C GLU A 386 4.34 -6.97 -10.18
N SER A 387 4.07 -6.77 -11.48
CA SER A 387 4.86 -7.38 -12.54
C SER A 387 6.29 -6.84 -12.64
N ILE A 388 6.56 -5.64 -12.10
CA ILE A 388 7.88 -4.99 -12.22
C ILE A 388 8.67 -4.95 -10.91
N LEU A 389 8.11 -5.47 -9.80
CA LEU A 389 8.75 -5.47 -8.48
C LEU A 389 8.74 -6.86 -7.83
N PRO A 390 9.73 -7.21 -6.98
CA PRO A 390 9.71 -8.46 -6.23
C PRO A 390 8.53 -8.50 -5.23
N LYS A 391 7.55 -9.38 -5.47
CA LYS A 391 6.34 -9.51 -4.62
C LYS A 391 6.66 -9.89 -3.16
N ASN A 392 7.81 -10.51 -2.92
CA ASN A 392 8.31 -10.84 -1.59
C ASN A 392 8.82 -9.62 -0.82
N GLU A 393 9.14 -8.50 -1.48
CA GLU A 393 9.75 -7.32 -0.87
C GLU A 393 8.81 -6.12 -0.75
N TYR A 394 7.78 -6.02 -1.60
CA TYR A 394 6.89 -4.85 -1.65
C TYR A 394 5.43 -5.21 -1.43
N VAL A 395 4.67 -4.26 -0.88
CA VAL A 395 3.21 -4.26 -0.82
C VAL A 395 2.69 -3.22 -1.80
N VAL A 396 1.81 -3.65 -2.72
CA VAL A 396 1.16 -2.74 -3.66
C VAL A 396 -0.08 -2.12 -3.02
N MET A 397 -0.21 -0.80 -3.14
CA MET A 397 -1.34 -0.02 -2.68
C MET A 397 -1.96 0.68 -3.87
N PHE A 398 -3.13 0.20 -4.29
CA PHE A 398 -3.79 0.65 -5.51
C PHE A 398 -5.30 0.55 -5.33
N GLU A 399 -6.02 1.62 -5.64
CA GLU A 399 -7.48 1.66 -5.58
C GLU A 399 -8.04 1.91 -6.97
N ALA A 400 -8.73 0.90 -7.52
CA ALA A 400 -9.24 0.96 -8.89
C ALA A 400 -10.47 1.87 -8.98
N VAL A 401 -10.41 2.85 -9.88
CA VAL A 401 -11.51 3.76 -10.17
C VAL A 401 -12.17 3.40 -11.49
N ASP A 402 -13.46 3.07 -11.43
CA ASP A 402 -14.23 2.64 -12.59
C ASP A 402 -14.19 3.67 -13.74
N GLY A 403 -13.87 3.17 -14.92
CA GLY A 403 -13.86 3.93 -16.17
C GLY A 403 -12.74 4.96 -16.29
N VAL A 404 -11.75 4.95 -15.38
CA VAL A 404 -10.60 5.86 -15.41
C VAL A 404 -9.33 5.07 -15.73
N PRO A 405 -8.77 5.17 -16.95
CA PRO A 405 -7.48 4.57 -17.28
C PRO A 405 -6.31 5.42 -16.77
N MET A 406 -5.13 4.81 -16.69
CA MET A 406 -3.85 5.47 -16.32
C MET A 406 -3.89 6.07 -14.91
N GLN A 407 -4.22 5.24 -13.92
CA GLN A 407 -4.34 5.60 -12.52
C GLN A 407 -2.96 5.74 -11.86
N VAL A 408 -2.98 6.02 -10.56
CA VAL A 408 -1.79 6.12 -9.71
C VAL A 408 -1.79 4.99 -8.69
N GLY A 409 -0.62 4.62 -8.19
CA GLY A 409 -0.47 3.57 -7.18
C GLY A 409 0.81 3.73 -6.39
N TYR A 410 0.98 2.94 -5.35
CA TYR A 410 2.25 2.79 -4.65
C TYR A 410 2.72 1.35 -4.63
N ALA A 411 4.03 1.18 -4.50
CA ALA A 411 4.61 -0.01 -3.89
C ALA A 411 5.49 0.42 -2.72
N VAL A 412 5.24 -0.13 -1.54
CA VAL A 412 5.96 0.20 -0.31
C VAL A 412 6.72 -1.05 0.15
N ARG A 413 8.01 -0.91 0.47
CA ARG A 413 8.81 -2.01 0.99
C ARG A 413 8.13 -2.57 2.24
N LYS A 414 8.02 -3.89 2.35
CA LYS A 414 7.25 -4.57 3.41
C LYS A 414 7.65 -4.16 4.83
N SER A 415 8.92 -3.84 5.03
CA SER A 415 9.43 -3.33 6.32
C SER A 415 8.76 -2.02 6.76
N LEU A 416 8.35 -1.17 5.81
CA LEU A 416 7.65 0.09 6.08
C LEU A 416 6.13 -0.03 5.93
N ALA A 417 5.66 -0.93 5.06
CA ALA A 417 4.24 -1.08 4.73
C ALA A 417 3.36 -1.43 5.95
N LYS A 418 3.92 -2.01 7.01
CA LYS A 418 3.21 -2.31 8.26
C LYS A 418 2.63 -1.07 8.95
N ASN A 419 3.29 0.08 8.78
CA ASN A 419 2.86 1.37 9.34
C ASN A 419 2.31 2.29 8.25
N ALA A 420 1.77 1.71 7.18
CA ALA A 420 1.28 2.43 6.04
C ALA A 420 -0.23 2.25 5.86
N SER A 421 -0.92 3.32 5.48
CA SER A 421 -2.30 3.29 5.00
C SER A 421 -2.46 4.19 3.79
N TYR A 422 -3.50 4.01 3.00
CA TYR A 422 -3.73 4.83 1.82
C TYR A 422 -5.20 5.17 1.61
N SER A 423 -5.46 6.27 0.90
CA SER A 423 -6.81 6.69 0.54
C SER A 423 -6.83 7.53 -0.74
N LEU A 424 -7.90 7.43 -1.51
CA LEU A 424 -8.11 8.28 -2.68
C LEU A 424 -8.38 9.74 -2.30
N VAL A 425 -7.78 10.65 -3.08
CA VAL A 425 -8.07 12.08 -3.04
C VAL A 425 -8.92 12.43 -4.27
N GLU A 426 -10.21 12.08 -4.19
CA GLU A 426 -11.20 12.24 -5.27
C GLU A 426 -11.36 13.69 -5.74
N SER A 427 -11.11 14.68 -4.87
CA SER A 427 -11.21 16.10 -5.22
C SER A 427 -10.22 16.54 -6.32
N VAL A 428 -9.13 15.80 -6.54
CA VAL A 428 -8.16 16.04 -7.64
C VAL A 428 -8.71 15.58 -8.99
N SER A 429 -9.70 14.68 -9.00
CA SER A 429 -10.39 14.24 -10.21
C SER A 429 -11.40 15.30 -10.65
N VAL A 430 -11.21 15.85 -11.85
CA VAL A 430 -12.03 16.92 -12.40
C VAL A 430 -12.44 16.62 -13.84
N CYS A 431 -13.51 17.25 -14.29
CA CYS A 431 -14.01 17.16 -15.65
C CYS A 431 -14.15 18.55 -16.27
N ARG A 432 -14.41 18.53 -17.58
CA ARG A 432 -14.71 19.73 -18.37
C ARG A 432 -15.91 20.46 -17.80
N LYS A 433 -15.98 21.77 -18.05
CA LYS A 433 -17.03 22.63 -17.51
C LYS A 433 -18.43 22.17 -17.91
N GLU A 434 -18.61 21.77 -19.16
CA GLU A 434 -19.85 21.25 -19.73
C GLU A 434 -20.26 19.88 -19.18
N ASP A 435 -19.33 19.16 -18.57
CA ASP A 435 -19.52 17.81 -18.03
C ASP A 435 -19.81 17.81 -16.52
N ARG A 436 -19.90 18.99 -15.90
CA ARG A 436 -20.23 19.15 -14.48
C ARG A 436 -21.73 19.02 -14.21
N VAL A 437 -22.04 18.54 -13.01
CA VAL A 437 -23.37 18.54 -12.40
C VAL A 437 -23.59 19.87 -11.67
N ILE A 438 -22.57 20.38 -10.97
CA ILE A 438 -22.53 21.70 -10.34
C ILE A 438 -21.45 22.52 -11.03
N LEU A 439 -21.84 23.56 -11.76
CA LEU A 439 -20.96 24.31 -12.67
C LEU A 439 -19.68 24.83 -12.00
N GLU A 440 -19.82 25.26 -10.75
CA GLU A 440 -18.77 25.86 -9.92
C GLU A 440 -17.87 24.84 -9.23
N ASN A 441 -18.27 23.56 -9.17
CA ASN A 441 -17.49 22.49 -8.55
C ASN A 441 -16.84 21.60 -9.63
N PRO A 442 -15.52 21.72 -9.89
CA PRO A 442 -14.86 20.95 -10.93
C PRO A 442 -14.86 19.43 -10.74
N ALA A 443 -15.01 18.96 -9.49
CA ALA A 443 -15.08 17.53 -9.16
C ALA A 443 -16.49 16.94 -9.33
N SER A 444 -17.51 17.76 -9.58
CA SER A 444 -18.91 17.32 -9.69
C SER A 444 -19.23 16.68 -11.05
N CYS A 445 -18.52 15.64 -11.44
CA CYS A 445 -18.61 15.10 -12.80
C CYS A 445 -19.86 14.27 -13.05
N LYS A 446 -20.46 14.42 -14.23
CA LYS A 446 -21.51 13.49 -14.71
C LYS A 446 -20.94 12.07 -14.77
N PRO A 447 -21.72 11.02 -14.45
CA PRO A 447 -21.23 9.63 -14.48
C PRO A 447 -20.63 9.18 -15.82
N SER A 448 -21.11 9.76 -16.92
CA SER A 448 -20.63 9.43 -18.27
C SER A 448 -19.46 10.29 -18.75
N ALA A 449 -19.06 11.32 -18.00
CA ALA A 449 -18.05 12.26 -18.41
C ALA A 449 -16.64 11.67 -18.41
N TYR A 450 -15.76 12.24 -19.23
CA TYR A 450 -14.34 12.09 -19.03
C TYR A 450 -13.92 12.89 -17.80
N ARG A 451 -13.14 12.27 -16.90
CA ARG A 451 -12.55 12.91 -15.72
C ARG A 451 -11.05 12.62 -15.65
N THR A 452 -10.29 13.53 -15.06
CA THR A 452 -8.90 13.28 -14.67
C THR A 452 -8.85 12.24 -13.55
N ARG A 453 -7.65 11.76 -13.23
CA ARG A 453 -7.48 10.75 -12.19
C ARG A 453 -7.49 11.41 -10.81
N PRO A 454 -8.04 10.75 -9.79
CA PRO A 454 -7.82 11.17 -8.41
C PRO A 454 -6.34 11.00 -8.03
N GLY A 455 -5.93 11.69 -6.97
CA GLY A 455 -4.66 11.40 -6.32
C GLY A 455 -4.80 10.20 -5.38
N LEU A 456 -3.66 9.65 -4.94
CA LEU A 456 -3.61 8.62 -3.91
C LEU A 456 -2.71 9.12 -2.78
N GLU A 457 -3.27 9.31 -1.59
CA GLU A 457 -2.51 9.66 -0.39
C GLU A 457 -2.03 8.37 0.28
N LEU A 458 -0.73 8.27 0.51
CA LEU A 458 -0.08 7.30 1.39
C LEU A 458 0.24 7.99 2.72
N THR A 459 -0.17 7.39 3.83
CA THR A 459 0.25 7.75 5.17
C THR A 459 1.29 6.75 5.61
N LEU A 460 2.51 7.19 5.91
CA LEU A 460 3.64 6.32 6.21
C LEU A 460 4.28 6.67 7.56
N GLY A 461 4.34 5.71 8.47
CA GLY A 461 5.09 5.86 9.72
C GLY A 461 6.58 5.57 9.54
N VAL A 462 7.44 6.56 9.81
CA VAL A 462 8.91 6.45 9.72
C VAL A 462 9.53 7.02 10.98
N ASN A 463 10.28 6.20 11.73
CA ASN A 463 10.92 6.58 13.01
C ASN A 463 9.97 7.20 14.06
N GLY A 464 8.72 6.75 14.13
CA GLY A 464 7.72 7.28 15.07
C GLY A 464 7.01 8.55 14.59
N GLU A 465 7.37 9.04 13.41
CA GLU A 465 6.78 10.21 12.77
C GLU A 465 5.89 9.78 11.59
N MET A 466 4.77 10.48 11.38
CA MET A 466 3.84 10.18 10.29
C MET A 466 4.05 11.14 9.13
N VAL A 467 4.33 10.60 7.95
CA VAL A 467 4.50 11.37 6.71
C VAL A 467 3.35 11.06 5.75
N LYS A 468 2.65 12.11 5.29
CA LYS A 468 1.60 12.05 4.28
C LYS A 468 2.20 12.29 2.89
N ILE A 469 2.06 11.35 1.97
CA ILE A 469 2.62 11.44 0.63
C ILE A 469 1.45 11.41 -0.35
N LEU A 470 1.22 12.48 -1.11
CA LEU A 470 0.21 12.51 -2.16
C LEU A 470 0.84 12.26 -3.53
N ASN A 471 0.45 11.17 -4.18
CA ASN A 471 0.82 10.83 -5.55
C ASN A 471 -0.24 11.35 -6.52
N VAL A 472 0.19 12.16 -7.49
CA VAL A 472 -0.67 12.76 -8.50
C VAL A 472 -0.23 12.41 -9.93
N HIS A 473 -1.23 12.35 -10.82
CA HIS A 473 -1.00 12.43 -12.26
C HIS A 473 -1.91 13.53 -12.82
N LEU A 474 -1.35 14.74 -12.95
CA LEU A 474 -2.09 15.94 -13.33
C LEU A 474 -2.31 16.04 -14.82
N LYS A 475 -3.29 16.87 -15.21
CA LYS A 475 -3.69 17.03 -16.60
C LYS A 475 -2.55 17.60 -17.46
N SER A 476 -2.17 16.83 -18.48
CA SER A 476 -1.25 17.24 -19.54
C SER A 476 -1.77 18.37 -20.44
N SER A 477 -0.91 18.83 -21.35
CA SER A 477 -1.15 19.87 -22.38
C SER A 477 -0.80 21.32 -21.99
N CYS A 478 -0.54 21.57 -20.70
CA CYS A 478 -0.15 22.88 -20.17
C CYS A 478 1.26 22.87 -19.55
N ARG A 479 2.24 22.35 -20.30
CA ARG A 479 3.56 22.04 -19.73
C ARG A 479 4.35 23.26 -19.26
N SER A 480 4.23 24.40 -19.94
CA SER A 480 5.18 25.51 -19.77
C SER A 480 4.58 26.91 -19.83
N ASP A 481 3.41 27.06 -20.42
CA ASP A 481 2.75 28.36 -20.49
C ASP A 481 2.07 28.66 -19.14
N PRO A 482 1.79 29.93 -18.82
CA PRO A 482 0.96 30.25 -17.68
C PRO A 482 -0.39 29.51 -17.75
N VAL A 483 -0.82 28.90 -16.64
CA VAL A 483 -1.94 27.93 -16.66
C VAL A 483 -3.21 28.56 -17.24
N SER A 484 -3.52 29.79 -16.85
CA SER A 484 -4.72 30.52 -17.30
C SER A 484 -4.49 31.35 -18.56
N GLN A 485 -3.28 31.34 -19.12
CA GLN A 485 -2.93 32.04 -20.35
C GLN A 485 -2.08 31.14 -21.27
N PRO A 486 -2.69 30.09 -21.86
CA PRO A 486 -2.03 29.27 -22.86
C PRO A 486 -1.49 30.13 -24.01
N ARG A 487 -0.43 29.69 -24.69
CA ARG A 487 0.17 30.43 -25.80
C ARG A 487 -0.85 30.78 -26.89
N THR A 488 -0.73 31.97 -27.47
CA THR A 488 -1.54 32.40 -28.61
C THR A 488 -1.49 31.38 -29.75
N GLY A 489 -2.65 30.97 -30.25
CA GLY A 489 -2.78 29.95 -31.29
C GLY A 489 -2.71 28.50 -30.77
N ALA A 490 -2.74 28.28 -29.46
CA ALA A 490 -2.88 26.95 -28.87
C ALA A 490 -4.14 26.24 -29.40
N SER A 491 -4.04 24.92 -29.59
CA SER A 491 -5.18 24.11 -29.99
C SER A 491 -6.27 24.11 -28.92
N GLU A 492 -7.52 23.86 -29.30
CA GLU A 492 -8.64 23.72 -28.36
C GLU A 492 -8.33 22.69 -27.27
N ARG A 493 -7.74 21.55 -27.64
CA ARG A 493 -7.29 20.51 -26.70
C ARG A 493 -6.26 21.04 -25.69
N ASN A 494 -5.35 21.92 -26.11
CA ASN A 494 -4.39 22.53 -25.19
C ASN A 494 -5.06 23.51 -24.23
N ILE A 495 -5.97 24.35 -24.74
CA ILE A 495 -6.71 25.32 -23.92
C ILE A 495 -7.54 24.58 -22.87
N GLU A 496 -8.28 23.56 -23.29
CA GLU A 496 -9.08 22.71 -22.40
C GLU A 496 -8.20 21.98 -21.38
N GLY A 497 -7.06 21.42 -21.82
CA GLY A 497 -6.11 20.75 -20.92
C GLY A 497 -5.53 21.71 -19.87
N CYS A 498 -5.21 22.94 -20.24
CA CYS A 498 -4.80 23.99 -19.30
C CYS A 498 -5.91 24.36 -18.31
N GLN A 499 -7.16 24.48 -18.76
CA GLN A 499 -8.31 24.76 -17.89
C GLN A 499 -8.57 23.62 -16.90
N MET A 500 -8.53 22.38 -17.35
CA MET A 500 -8.66 21.22 -16.47
C MET A 500 -7.50 21.15 -15.47
N LEU A 501 -6.25 21.41 -15.88
CA LEU A 501 -5.12 21.50 -14.94
C LEU A 501 -5.36 22.60 -13.89
N ARG A 502 -5.80 23.79 -14.33
CA ARG A 502 -6.18 24.89 -13.43
C ARG A 502 -7.19 24.46 -12.39
N ASP A 503 -8.16 23.66 -12.80
CA ASP A 503 -9.24 23.20 -11.92
C ASP A 503 -8.83 22.11 -10.93
N GLN A 504 -7.67 21.47 -11.13
CA GLN A 504 -7.07 20.58 -10.12
C GLN A 504 -6.34 21.35 -9.01
N ILE A 505 -5.89 22.58 -9.27
CA ILE A 505 -5.07 23.37 -8.33
C ILE A 505 -5.80 23.63 -7.00
N PRO A 506 -7.08 24.02 -6.94
CA PRO A 506 -7.77 24.21 -5.67
C PRO A 506 -7.83 22.97 -4.78
N ALA A 507 -7.85 21.77 -5.37
CA ALA A 507 -7.86 20.53 -4.60
C ALA A 507 -6.47 20.22 -4.01
N LEU A 508 -5.40 20.55 -4.74
CA LEU A 508 -4.03 20.43 -4.24
C LEU A 508 -3.77 21.45 -3.13
N GLU A 509 -4.20 22.69 -3.34
CA GLU A 509 -4.12 23.77 -2.35
C GLU A 509 -4.81 23.36 -1.04
N ALA A 510 -6.08 22.97 -1.12
CA ALA A 510 -6.83 22.56 0.06
C ALA A 510 -6.21 21.35 0.77
N TRP A 511 -5.58 20.43 0.03
CA TRP A 511 -4.86 19.30 0.62
C TRP A 511 -3.61 19.78 1.37
N ILE A 512 -2.79 20.65 0.77
CA ILE A 512 -1.59 21.24 1.39
C ILE A 512 -1.97 22.04 2.64
N ASP A 513 -2.95 22.93 2.53
CA ASP A 513 -3.42 23.79 3.61
C ASP A 513 -3.90 22.99 4.81
N GLN A 514 -4.60 21.89 4.56
CA GLN A 514 -5.06 21.01 5.62
C GLN A 514 -3.88 20.38 6.37
N ARG A 515 -2.84 19.92 5.67
CA ARG A 515 -1.65 19.32 6.30
C ARG A 515 -0.84 20.36 7.07
N ALA A 516 -0.64 21.53 6.46
CA ALA A 516 0.03 22.66 7.09
C ALA A 516 -0.69 23.09 8.38
N THR A 517 -2.02 23.28 8.33
CA THR A 517 -2.84 23.66 9.50
C THR A 517 -2.72 22.64 10.64
N ASN A 518 -2.65 21.36 10.30
CA ASN A 518 -2.54 20.27 11.28
C ASN A 518 -1.11 20.04 11.78
N GLY A 519 -0.11 20.74 11.22
CA GLY A 519 1.30 20.48 11.50
C GLY A 519 1.77 19.10 11.02
N GLU A 520 1.07 18.51 10.05
CA GLU A 520 1.39 17.18 9.50
C GLU A 520 2.63 17.29 8.61
N MET A 521 3.50 16.27 8.64
CA MET A 521 4.59 16.15 7.67
C MET A 521 4.06 15.61 6.36
N PHE A 522 4.43 16.24 5.25
CA PHE A 522 3.89 15.84 3.95
C PHE A 522 4.86 15.99 2.78
N ILE A 523 4.57 15.23 1.73
CA ILE A 523 5.22 15.22 0.43
C ILE A 523 4.12 15.24 -0.64
N LEU A 524 4.27 16.08 -1.65
CA LEU A 524 3.47 16.05 -2.88
C LEU A 524 4.39 15.64 -4.03
N LEU A 525 4.08 14.53 -4.69
CA LEU A 525 4.91 13.99 -5.77
C LEU A 525 4.07 13.42 -6.92
N GLY A 526 4.71 13.15 -8.04
CA GLY A 526 4.06 12.52 -9.18
C GLY A 526 4.40 13.19 -10.50
N ASP A 527 3.61 12.88 -11.52
CA ASP A 527 3.65 13.54 -12.83
C ASP A 527 2.74 14.76 -12.81
N PHE A 528 3.34 15.94 -12.66
CA PHE A 528 2.62 17.21 -12.68
C PHE A 528 2.31 17.65 -14.11
N ASN A 529 2.87 16.96 -15.12
CA ASN A 529 2.80 17.33 -16.52
C ASN A 529 3.28 18.76 -16.80
N ARG A 530 4.09 19.32 -15.88
CA ARG A 530 4.42 20.74 -15.82
C ARG A 530 5.87 20.97 -15.44
N ASP A 531 6.52 21.88 -16.16
CA ASP A 531 7.93 22.19 -16.01
C ASP A 531 8.15 23.31 -14.99
N PHE A 532 8.26 22.95 -13.72
CA PHE A 532 8.50 23.90 -12.63
C PHE A 532 9.80 24.66 -12.81
N VAL A 533 10.89 24.01 -13.26
CA VAL A 533 12.17 24.68 -13.56
C VAL A 533 11.96 25.84 -14.54
N LYS A 534 11.10 25.64 -15.54
CA LYS A 534 10.75 26.70 -16.49
C LYS A 534 9.86 27.79 -15.89
N GLU A 535 9.00 27.49 -14.92
CA GLU A 535 8.28 28.53 -14.17
C GLU A 535 9.24 29.49 -13.45
N PHE A 536 10.22 28.93 -12.72
CA PHE A 536 11.26 29.74 -12.06
C PHE A 536 12.11 30.52 -13.05
N ARG A 537 12.61 29.85 -14.10
CA ARG A 537 13.46 30.48 -15.11
C ARG A 537 12.74 31.64 -15.81
N ASN A 538 11.45 31.49 -16.06
CA ASN A 538 10.62 32.51 -16.69
C ASN A 538 10.06 33.53 -15.70
N LYS A 539 10.36 33.42 -14.40
CA LYS A 539 9.83 34.29 -13.34
C LYS A 539 8.30 34.41 -13.39
N MET A 540 7.65 33.27 -13.63
CA MET A 540 6.20 33.22 -13.76
C MET A 540 5.55 33.61 -12.43
N THR A 541 4.56 34.49 -12.44
CA THR A 541 3.84 34.87 -11.23
C THR A 541 2.81 33.81 -10.86
N ALA A 542 2.52 33.65 -9.57
CA ALA A 542 1.43 32.79 -9.09
C ALA A 542 0.09 33.17 -9.73
N ARG A 543 -0.24 34.47 -9.67
CA ARG A 543 -1.46 35.07 -10.22
C ARG A 543 -1.10 36.04 -11.35
N LEU A 544 -1.89 36.04 -12.42
CA LEU A 544 -1.73 36.93 -13.59
C LEU A 544 -2.56 38.22 -13.46
N ASP A 545 -3.60 38.19 -12.64
CA ASP A 545 -4.48 39.33 -12.33
C ASP A 545 -3.92 40.22 -11.21
N GLY A 546 -2.78 39.85 -10.62
CA GLY A 546 -2.10 40.59 -9.56
C GLY A 546 -2.68 40.39 -8.16
N SER A 547 -3.66 39.49 -7.98
CA SER A 547 -4.07 39.08 -6.63
C SER A 547 -2.96 38.30 -5.94
N LYS A 548 -3.11 38.05 -4.64
CA LYS A 548 -2.14 37.23 -3.90
C LYS A 548 -2.46 35.74 -4.09
N PRO A 549 -1.45 34.86 -4.06
CA PRO A 549 -1.71 33.42 -4.00
C PRO A 549 -2.52 33.04 -2.76
N SER A 550 -2.24 33.66 -1.60
CA SER A 550 -2.99 33.50 -0.34
C SER A 550 -4.46 33.94 -0.36
N ASP A 551 -4.92 34.59 -1.43
CA ASP A 551 -6.34 34.92 -1.60
C ASP A 551 -7.08 33.68 -2.14
N PRO A 552 -8.34 33.42 -1.75
CA PRO A 552 -9.07 32.23 -2.20
C PRO A 552 -9.13 32.07 -3.73
N ILE A 553 -8.92 30.84 -4.21
CA ILE A 553 -9.00 30.51 -5.65
C ILE A 553 -10.46 30.48 -6.12
N LEU A 554 -10.98 31.63 -6.55
CA LEU A 554 -12.30 31.75 -7.18
C LEU A 554 -12.30 31.21 -8.62
N PRO A 555 -13.45 30.82 -9.21
CA PRO A 555 -13.51 30.22 -10.55
C PRO A 555 -12.87 31.04 -11.69
N ASN A 556 -12.82 32.36 -11.57
CA ASN A 556 -12.24 33.28 -12.57
C ASN A 556 -10.79 33.70 -12.27
N THR A 557 -10.20 33.23 -11.17
CA THR A 557 -8.85 33.60 -10.77
C THR A 557 -7.84 33.14 -11.80
N GLN A 558 -6.99 34.06 -12.25
CA GLN A 558 -6.03 33.79 -13.32
C GLN A 558 -4.71 33.28 -12.74
N ILE A 559 -4.56 31.96 -12.68
CA ILE A 559 -3.33 31.30 -12.21
C ILE A 559 -2.29 31.31 -13.33
N GLY A 560 -1.09 31.79 -13.02
CA GLY A 560 0.09 31.77 -13.86
C GLY A 560 0.93 30.52 -13.62
N SER A 561 1.61 30.45 -12.48
CA SER A 561 2.46 29.33 -12.05
C SER A 561 1.71 28.42 -11.08
N VAL A 562 1.86 27.10 -11.24
CA VAL A 562 1.32 26.14 -10.28
C VAL A 562 2.17 26.11 -9.02
N PHE A 563 3.49 26.06 -9.15
CA PHE A 563 4.34 25.95 -7.95
C PHE A 563 4.26 27.19 -7.07
N HIS A 564 4.29 28.39 -7.66
CA HIS A 564 4.19 29.64 -6.90
C HIS A 564 2.80 29.89 -6.33
N GLU A 565 1.75 29.32 -6.95
CA GLU A 565 0.40 29.34 -6.41
C GLU A 565 0.33 28.46 -5.15
N LEU A 566 0.82 27.22 -5.22
CA LEU A 566 0.78 26.26 -4.10
C LEU A 566 1.79 26.56 -2.97
N ASN A 567 2.82 27.37 -3.24
CA ASN A 567 3.89 27.69 -2.29
C ASN A 567 3.77 29.12 -1.79
N ASP A 568 2.72 29.39 -1.04
CA ASP A 568 2.37 30.72 -0.58
C ASP A 568 2.53 30.92 0.95
N ASN A 569 2.78 29.83 1.68
CA ASN A 569 2.88 29.78 3.14
C ASN A 569 1.62 30.35 3.83
N SER A 570 0.43 30.14 3.24
CA SER A 570 -0.86 30.52 3.78
C SER A 570 -1.84 29.35 3.69
N PRO A 571 -2.11 28.62 4.80
CA PRO A 571 -1.75 28.96 6.17
C PRO A 571 -0.25 28.80 6.45
N GLU A 572 0.22 29.38 7.55
CA GLU A 572 1.61 29.22 7.99
C GLU A 572 1.97 27.72 8.06
N GLY A 573 3.07 27.33 7.43
CA GLY A 573 3.46 25.92 7.26
C GLY A 573 3.16 25.36 5.86
N ALA A 574 2.32 26.03 5.05
CA ALA A 574 2.07 25.69 3.63
C ALA A 574 3.21 26.16 2.70
N LYS A 575 4.44 26.13 3.23
CA LYS A 575 5.64 26.40 2.45
C LYS A 575 6.16 25.10 1.88
N LEU A 576 6.60 25.16 0.62
CA LEU A 576 7.01 24.01 -0.16
C LEU A 576 8.48 24.12 -0.55
N HIS A 577 9.18 23.00 -0.42
CA HIS A 577 10.58 22.83 -0.80
C HIS A 577 10.66 21.89 -1.98
N LEU A 578 11.35 22.33 -3.02
CA LEU A 578 11.50 21.57 -4.25
C LEU A 578 12.97 21.53 -4.61
N GLU A 579 13.51 20.32 -4.73
CA GLU A 579 14.89 20.08 -5.13
C GLU A 579 14.96 19.79 -6.63
N TRP A 580 15.93 20.39 -7.31
CA TRP A 580 16.14 20.13 -8.73
C TRP A 580 16.79 18.77 -8.95
N GLN A 581 16.01 17.85 -9.49
CA GLN A 581 16.47 16.53 -9.84
C GLN A 581 17.51 16.58 -10.97
N LYS A 582 18.70 16.05 -10.69
CA LYS A 582 19.67 15.75 -11.75
C LYS A 582 19.34 14.38 -12.33
N ILE A 583 19.06 14.34 -13.62
CA ILE A 583 18.82 13.07 -14.32
C ILE A 583 20.15 12.53 -14.85
N ASP A 584 20.57 11.39 -14.30
CA ASP A 584 21.72 10.62 -14.76
C ASP A 584 21.44 10.02 -16.14
N GLY A 585 22.42 10.18 -17.04
CA GLY A 585 22.34 9.77 -18.44
C GLY A 585 22.18 10.93 -19.43
N GLU A 586 22.20 10.61 -20.72
CA GLU A 586 22.29 11.60 -21.80
C GLU A 586 20.91 12.17 -22.10
N TYR A 587 20.82 13.48 -22.32
CA TYR A 587 19.54 14.09 -22.73
C TYR A 587 19.11 13.65 -24.13
N LYS A 588 20.08 13.29 -24.98
CA LYS A 588 19.87 12.83 -26.35
C LYS A 588 20.86 11.75 -26.71
N TYR A 589 20.40 10.75 -27.44
CA TYR A 589 21.22 9.70 -28.01
C TYR A 589 21.32 9.83 -29.52
N ASP A 590 22.49 9.48 -30.04
CA ASP A 590 22.71 9.33 -31.47
C ASP A 590 22.27 7.91 -31.88
N CYS A 591 21.11 7.80 -32.52
CA CYS A 591 20.50 6.53 -32.94
C CYS A 591 20.69 6.31 -34.46
N PRO A 592 21.05 5.10 -34.91
CA PRO A 592 21.03 4.77 -36.34
C PRO A 592 19.58 4.78 -36.86
N SER A 593 19.32 5.51 -37.95
CA SER A 593 18.04 5.44 -38.66
C SER A 593 18.01 4.24 -39.62
N LYS A 594 16.80 3.85 -40.03
CA LYS A 594 16.59 2.83 -41.07
C LYS A 594 17.13 3.26 -42.45
N GLU A 595 17.35 4.56 -42.65
CA GLU A 595 17.82 5.17 -43.90
C GLU A 595 19.36 5.37 -43.90
N GLY A 596 20.07 4.91 -42.85
CA GLY A 596 21.53 4.86 -42.81
C GLY A 596 22.23 6.13 -42.30
N TYR A 597 21.49 7.14 -41.85
CA TYR A 597 22.04 8.31 -41.14
C TYR A 597 21.79 8.24 -39.63
N VAL A 598 22.47 9.10 -38.86
CA VAL A 598 22.31 9.21 -37.40
C VAL A 598 21.25 10.24 -37.04
N GLU A 599 20.30 9.86 -36.19
CA GLU A 599 19.24 10.71 -35.67
C GLU A 599 19.43 10.97 -34.18
N LYS A 600 19.23 12.22 -33.76
CA LYS A 600 19.26 12.60 -32.34
C LYS A 600 17.92 12.33 -31.69
N VAL A 601 17.79 11.23 -30.97
CA VAL A 601 16.58 10.87 -30.22
C VAL A 601 16.69 11.41 -28.79
N TYR A 602 15.64 12.02 -28.26
CA TYR A 602 15.62 12.43 -26.87
C TYR A 602 15.45 11.22 -25.95
N SER A 603 16.02 11.30 -24.75
CA SER A 603 15.71 10.37 -23.66
C SER A 603 14.25 10.54 -23.19
N CYS A 604 13.97 10.10 -21.97
CA CYS A 604 12.76 10.44 -21.24
C CYS A 604 12.44 11.95 -21.19
N HIS A 605 11.18 12.25 -20.90
CA HIS A 605 10.70 13.49 -20.34
C HIS A 605 11.50 13.86 -19.08
N ARG A 606 11.96 15.10 -19.05
CA ARG A 606 12.66 15.69 -17.91
C ARG A 606 11.86 16.88 -17.37
N GLY A 607 11.84 17.03 -16.05
CA GLY A 607 11.30 18.18 -15.34
C GLY A 607 9.77 18.27 -15.30
N ILE A 608 9.03 17.18 -15.45
CA ILE A 608 7.56 17.17 -15.25
C ILE A 608 7.12 16.27 -14.10
N ASP A 609 7.95 15.29 -13.76
CA ASP A 609 7.86 14.51 -12.53
C ASP A 609 8.62 15.23 -11.42
N HIS A 610 7.95 15.56 -10.32
CA HIS A 610 8.53 16.33 -9.21
C HIS A 610 8.27 15.66 -7.87
N ILE A 611 9.12 15.99 -6.91
CA ILE A 611 8.94 15.65 -5.50
C ILE A 611 9.06 16.94 -4.72
N ILE A 612 7.98 17.31 -4.04
CA ILE A 612 7.86 18.54 -3.25
C ILE A 612 7.68 18.15 -1.79
N VAL A 613 8.52 18.70 -0.91
CA VAL A 613 8.52 18.43 0.52
C VAL A 613 7.89 19.62 1.26
N GLY A 614 6.91 19.36 2.13
CA GLY A 614 6.30 20.38 2.98
C GLY A 614 7.25 20.91 4.05
N ASP A 615 7.05 22.15 4.51
CA ASP A 615 7.95 22.84 5.44
C ASP A 615 8.12 22.13 6.79
N SER A 616 7.05 21.50 7.29
CA SER A 616 7.06 20.69 8.51
C SER A 616 8.06 19.53 8.42
N LEU A 617 8.02 18.78 7.31
CA LEU A 617 8.96 17.68 7.04
C LEU A 617 10.36 18.24 6.79
N PHE A 618 10.49 19.23 5.91
CA PHE A 618 11.79 19.82 5.60
C PHE A 618 12.55 20.31 6.85
N THR A 619 11.82 20.89 7.80
CA THR A 619 12.40 21.38 9.05
C THR A 619 12.80 20.24 9.98
N SER A 620 12.06 19.13 9.99
CA SER A 620 12.37 17.96 10.82
C SER A 620 13.54 17.12 10.29
N LEU A 621 13.82 17.16 8.98
CA LEU A 621 14.96 16.45 8.39
C LEU A 621 16.29 16.87 9.04
N THR A 622 17.22 15.91 9.15
CA THR A 622 18.56 16.16 9.69
C THR A 622 19.28 17.25 8.91
N ASP A 623 19.91 18.18 9.61
CA ASP A 623 20.60 19.31 8.98
C ASP A 623 21.87 18.81 8.28
N SER A 624 21.84 18.76 6.94
CA SER A 624 22.95 18.33 6.10
C SER A 624 23.01 19.20 4.83
N PRO A 625 24.17 19.30 4.16
CA PRO A 625 24.29 20.04 2.89
C PRO A 625 23.37 19.50 1.77
N GLU A 626 22.94 18.24 1.89
CA GLU A 626 22.09 17.50 0.94
C GLU A 626 20.73 17.17 1.60
N LYS A 627 20.20 18.08 2.43
CA LYS A 627 18.99 17.87 3.24
C LYS A 627 17.83 17.23 2.49
N ILE A 628 17.69 17.61 1.22
CA ILE A 628 16.93 16.87 0.20
C ILE A 628 17.88 16.65 -0.97
N TYR A 629 18.01 15.39 -1.42
CA TYR A 629 18.75 15.06 -2.63
C TYR A 629 17.86 14.27 -3.58
N ALA A 630 17.64 14.82 -4.79
CA ALA A 630 16.86 14.17 -5.83
C ALA A 630 17.72 13.83 -7.05
N LYS A 631 17.66 12.57 -7.50
CA LYS A 631 18.27 12.10 -8.74
C LYS A 631 17.24 11.41 -9.60
N GLY A 632 17.35 11.51 -10.91
CA GLY A 632 16.62 10.61 -11.80
C GLY A 632 17.56 9.78 -12.64
N ALA A 633 17.02 8.76 -13.30
CA ALA A 633 17.85 7.80 -14.01
C ALA A 633 17.19 7.39 -15.32
N ASP A 634 17.86 7.58 -16.46
CA ASP A 634 17.34 7.15 -17.77
C ASP A 634 17.68 5.70 -18.12
N TYR A 635 16.96 5.13 -19.09
CA TYR A 635 17.12 3.72 -19.50
C TYR A 635 18.24 3.48 -20.52
N GLY A 636 19.11 4.46 -20.75
CA GLY A 636 20.22 4.34 -21.69
C GLY A 636 19.83 4.34 -23.17
N ARG A 637 20.85 4.31 -24.04
CA ARG A 637 20.71 4.37 -25.50
C ARG A 637 19.84 3.25 -26.08
N GLY A 638 20.00 2.03 -25.57
CA GLY A 638 19.32 0.84 -26.09
C GLY A 638 17.79 0.90 -25.97
N ALA A 639 17.27 1.63 -24.97
CA ALA A 639 15.85 1.78 -24.74
C ALA A 639 15.17 2.77 -25.70
N TYR A 640 15.90 3.79 -26.17
CA TYR A 640 15.34 4.87 -26.99
C TYR A 640 15.64 4.73 -28.49
N CYS A 641 16.63 3.91 -28.85
CA CYS A 641 17.01 3.66 -30.25
C CYS A 641 16.51 2.31 -30.77
N GLY A 642 15.87 2.28 -31.93
CA GLY A 642 15.79 1.08 -32.77
C GLY A 642 14.68 0.08 -32.40
N ASP A 643 15.03 -1.21 -32.37
CA ASP A 643 14.08 -2.34 -32.33
C ASP A 643 13.69 -2.79 -30.91
N GLN A 644 14.04 -2.03 -29.87
CA GLN A 644 13.65 -2.34 -28.49
C GLN A 644 12.39 -1.59 -28.09
N ALA A 645 11.57 -2.25 -27.29
CA ALA A 645 10.47 -1.63 -26.59
C ALA A 645 10.99 -0.59 -25.59
N ARG A 646 10.54 0.67 -25.71
CA ARG A 646 10.86 1.67 -24.70
C ARG A 646 10.17 1.29 -23.37
N PRO A 647 10.88 1.33 -22.22
CA PRO A 647 10.28 1.00 -20.92
C PRO A 647 9.30 2.08 -20.46
N SER A 648 9.75 3.35 -20.47
CA SER A 648 8.93 4.53 -20.19
C SER A 648 9.48 5.75 -20.94
N ASP A 649 8.60 6.66 -21.33
CA ASP A 649 8.95 8.01 -21.77
C ASP A 649 9.21 8.96 -20.61
N HIS A 650 9.06 8.54 -19.35
CA HIS A 650 9.43 9.32 -18.17
C HIS A 650 10.67 8.73 -17.50
N CYS A 651 11.48 9.60 -16.90
CA CYS A 651 12.57 9.14 -16.04
C CYS A 651 12.06 9.03 -14.61
N PRO A 652 12.27 7.89 -13.93
CA PRO A 652 12.05 7.81 -12.49
C PRO A 652 12.89 8.88 -11.79
N VAL A 653 12.31 9.52 -10.78
CA VAL A 653 12.99 10.50 -9.92
C VAL A 653 12.91 9.99 -8.49
N THR A 654 14.07 9.84 -7.86
CA THR A 654 14.24 9.35 -6.50
C THR A 654 14.73 10.48 -5.61
N VAL A 655 14.05 10.69 -4.48
CA VAL A 655 14.54 11.51 -3.37
C VAL A 655 15.07 10.61 -2.26
N GLU A 656 16.18 11.02 -1.64
CA GLU A 656 16.65 10.46 -0.37
C GLU A 656 16.44 11.51 0.72
N LEU A 657 15.74 11.13 1.80
CA LEU A 657 15.42 12.00 2.94
C LEU A 657 16.11 11.46 4.18
N SER A 658 17.03 12.25 4.77
CA SER A 658 17.66 11.94 6.05
C SER A 658 16.70 12.26 7.19
N MET A 659 15.95 11.26 7.62
CA MET A 659 14.99 11.41 8.71
C MET A 659 15.73 11.61 10.04
N PRO A 660 15.20 12.44 10.95
CA PRO A 660 15.81 12.60 12.26
C PRO A 660 15.83 11.26 13.00
N ASN A 661 16.90 11.01 13.77
CA ASN A 661 16.89 9.92 14.74
C ASN A 661 15.84 10.27 15.80
N ALA A 662 14.97 9.31 16.14
CA ALA A 662 14.12 9.45 17.32
C ALA A 662 15.01 9.85 18.51
N ALA A 663 14.79 11.04 19.06
CA ALA A 663 15.53 11.51 20.22
C ALA A 663 15.37 10.47 21.35
N LYS A 664 16.50 10.08 21.95
CA LYS A 664 16.56 9.12 23.07
C LYS A 664 15.75 9.54 24.28
#